data_AF-A0A4Q4WZG7-F1
#
_entry.id   AF-A0A4Q4WZG7-F1
#
_cell.length_a   1.000
_cell.length_b   1.000
_cell.length_c   1.000
_cell.angle_alpha   90.00
_cell.angle_beta   90.00
_cell.angle_gamma   90.00
#
_symmetry.space_group_name_H-M   'P 1'
#
loop_
_entity.id
_entity.type
_entity.pdbx_description
1 polymer ?
#
loop_
_entity_poly.entity_id
_entity_poly.type
_entity_poly.pdbx_seq_one_letter_code
_entity_poly.pdbx_strand_id
1 'polypeptide(L)'
;MRHGMSELPPYNAVAAHRQRGGNLVRRRRGLRYFALACLAFIVYAQWRQVFSSEEPKKPFQPSIEKLREDLQQCAKLRSKPTDPIGLGRERNARYVDGHKPTLIQNATVWVGEPVEGTSAEDARAGEGYSWINADVFLEYGLIKKVGKDLDVASLPSDTLIWNAERRQLTSGIIDMHSHAGVDNVPSLWGNGDTNELSADITPYVRSIDGLDPNDYQIQVIKSGGVTTSLVLPGSGNNIGGEAYVIKHAVGKADGRNETSIADMLADPDRNWRYIKMACGENPKRVYGKAGERGPFSRLGESWEFRHAFEQAAAHVRAQDDWCNAAETVGVEKMDTYLPQDLRWETLSAVLRGQVYVNTHCYTIPDLEAFVDHSNEFKFSVRAFHHAHQTFLVPEVLKRAWGSSPPASALFADNMWYKAEAYIGSEYAGKVLYENGLTPIYVSDNPVINAQHVVFEAAKAFGYGLPYHAALAAVTTAPAERLGLGQRLGKIKPGFDADIVVWDSDPLSVGATPVQVWIDGTAQFEDPVKLNKHFLPPVDATSQRPATAEEPVDANDLIFTGVSKSFLSTDLPQGASENQNLTVVISGGKITCIGACEAELHAASKSDTKIVALHDGYITKPFVAFGSGLGLNAIDAEDVTDNGGRPDVFSRAVDGLALDTKKIHYAHKYGVTKAISAPAYSGLGTHQGTSVGFRTSSKHVLEESAVFVDDAAVHYTLTTGSKEGSKSISNAIGTLRHKLLEAINTNVTAADPFTEAAFLAKVVAGELPLVITVHSADTIAALLKVKHTVDSAIASARGSGGGSGNGGSEGISLAIIGGAESHLVADELAAANVGVVLAPFQSYRTTWDQRRGLVGAPLQNGTAVDRLLAAGVRRVAVGLEEDWLVRDLGLLAGIAYRNGGGAIGEGEALDLVGRNILEILGLAKAEDEEGGEFVVFDGSPLEVGARARAVGSGFGKVAFFE
;
A
#
# COMPACT_ATOMS: atom_id res chain seq x y z
N MET A 1 42.91 -27.16 16.88
CA MET A 1 43.63 -27.56 18.11
C MET A 1 44.90 -26.74 18.26
N ARG A 2 44.96 -25.83 19.23
CA ARG A 2 46.17 -25.44 19.99
C ARG A 2 45.74 -24.59 21.19
N HIS A 3 45.99 -25.19 22.37
CA HIS A 3 46.21 -24.62 23.71
C HIS A 3 45.33 -23.51 24.30
N GLY A 4 44.48 -23.90 25.27
CA GLY A 4 44.30 -23.17 26.55
C GLY A 4 45.55 -23.34 27.43
N MET A 5 45.77 -22.63 28.54
CA MET A 5 44.95 -22.12 29.65
C MET A 5 45.81 -21.00 30.30
N SER A 6 45.29 -19.82 30.66
CA SER A 6 44.54 -19.43 31.88
C SER A 6 45.35 -18.51 32.80
N GLU A 7 44.71 -17.39 33.14
CA GLU A 7 44.74 -16.65 34.42
C GLU A 7 45.72 -15.46 34.65
N LEU A 8 45.08 -14.43 35.23
CA LEU A 8 45.39 -12.98 35.47
C LEU A 8 46.26 -12.75 36.74
N PRO A 9 46.55 -11.50 37.24
CA PRO A 9 46.76 -10.12 36.70
C PRO A 9 48.11 -9.52 37.30
N PRO A 10 48.39 -8.20 37.56
CA PRO A 10 47.85 -6.87 37.13
C PRO A 10 48.92 -5.80 36.71
N TYR A 11 48.44 -4.60 36.29
CA TYR A 11 49.02 -3.23 36.43
C TYR A 11 50.46 -2.91 35.94
N ASN A 12 50.62 -1.93 35.02
CA ASN A 12 51.08 -0.57 35.35
C ASN A 12 51.32 0.35 34.14
N ALA A 13 51.14 1.64 34.43
CA ALA A 13 51.31 2.80 33.56
C ALA A 13 52.74 2.96 33.02
N VAL A 14 52.86 3.36 31.74
CA VAL A 14 54.12 3.81 31.15
C VAL A 14 54.20 5.33 31.25
N ALA A 15 55.12 5.79 32.09
CA ALA A 15 55.64 7.16 32.08
C ALA A 15 56.84 7.22 31.12
N ALA A 16 56.82 8.16 30.18
CA ALA A 16 58.00 8.58 29.42
C ALA A 16 58.59 9.88 29.99
N HIS A 17 59.90 9.98 29.86
CA HIS A 17 60.84 10.85 30.56
C HIS A 17 60.60 12.38 30.49
N ARG A 18 60.93 13.01 31.63
CA ARG A 18 61.24 14.44 31.82
C ARG A 18 62.44 14.88 30.97
N GLN A 19 62.29 16.01 30.27
CA GLN A 19 63.35 17.03 30.19
C GLN A 19 62.93 18.27 30.99
N ARG A 20 63.80 18.70 31.90
CA ARG A 20 63.71 19.96 32.66
C ARG A 20 64.40 21.07 31.87
N GLY A 21 63.76 22.24 31.75
CA GLY A 21 64.42 23.50 31.47
C GLY A 21 63.49 24.55 30.88
N GLY A 22 63.21 25.64 31.62
CA GLY A 22 62.57 26.84 31.05
C GLY A 22 61.26 27.34 31.67
N ASN A 23 60.95 26.99 32.92
CA ASN A 23 59.92 27.70 33.68
C ASN A 23 60.53 28.96 34.28
N LEU A 24 60.22 30.14 33.72
CA LEU A 24 60.09 31.42 34.45
C LEU A 24 59.55 32.56 33.56
N VAL A 25 59.51 32.43 32.24
CA VAL A 25 59.01 33.50 31.33
C VAL A 25 57.52 33.35 30.96
N ARG A 26 56.92 32.16 31.08
CA ARG A 26 55.50 31.91 30.72
C ARG A 26 54.46 32.34 31.77
N ARG A 27 54.81 32.38 33.06
CA ARG A 27 53.87 32.82 34.14
C ARG A 27 53.54 34.31 34.09
N ARG A 28 54.42 35.15 33.53
CA ARG A 28 54.19 36.61 33.40
C ARG A 28 53.24 36.98 32.26
N ARG A 29 53.17 36.17 31.19
CA ARG A 29 52.21 36.37 30.09
C ARG A 29 50.82 35.89 30.48
N GLY A 30 50.70 34.76 31.17
CA GLY A 30 49.41 34.26 31.68
C GLY A 30 48.72 35.24 32.63
N LEU A 31 49.45 35.85 33.57
CA LEU A 31 48.89 36.89 34.45
C LEU A 31 48.50 38.17 33.69
N ARG A 32 49.22 38.54 32.63
CA ARG A 32 48.84 39.69 31.78
C ARG A 32 47.60 39.40 30.96
N TYR A 33 47.45 38.19 30.40
CA TYR A 33 46.24 37.79 29.68
C TYR A 33 45.05 37.63 30.62
N PHE A 34 45.25 37.13 31.84
CA PHE A 34 44.20 37.06 32.85
C PHE A 34 43.78 38.46 33.30
N ALA A 35 44.73 39.37 33.55
CA ALA A 35 44.42 40.76 33.88
C ALA A 35 43.76 41.51 32.71
N LEU A 36 44.16 41.26 31.46
CA LEU A 36 43.50 41.79 30.26
C LEU A 36 42.11 41.22 30.06
N ALA A 37 41.90 39.94 30.35
CA ALA A 37 40.57 39.31 30.31
C ALA A 37 39.66 39.86 31.42
N CYS A 38 40.18 40.07 32.63
CA CYS A 38 39.45 40.73 33.71
C CYS A 38 39.16 42.19 33.37
N LEU A 39 40.10 42.93 32.78
CA LEU A 39 39.89 44.31 32.32
C LEU A 39 38.89 44.35 31.17
N ALA A 40 38.96 43.45 30.20
CA ALA A 40 38.00 43.35 29.12
C ALA A 40 36.61 42.96 29.64
N PHE A 41 36.53 42.08 30.64
CA PHE A 41 35.28 41.73 31.31
C PHE A 41 34.72 42.90 32.12
N ILE A 42 35.57 43.66 32.84
CA ILE A 42 35.16 44.85 33.58
C ILE A 42 34.71 45.94 32.60
N VAL A 43 35.43 46.15 31.49
CA VAL A 43 35.04 47.08 30.43
C VAL A 43 33.75 46.61 29.77
N TYR A 44 33.56 45.32 29.51
CA TYR A 44 32.30 44.78 28.99
C TYR A 44 31.15 44.90 30.00
N ALA A 45 31.39 44.67 31.28
CA ALA A 45 30.41 44.82 32.35
C ALA A 45 30.04 46.29 32.60
N GLN A 46 31.03 47.18 32.55
CA GLN A 46 30.84 48.63 32.63
C GLN A 46 30.22 49.18 31.34
N TRP A 47 30.55 48.66 30.17
CA TRP A 47 29.89 48.97 28.90
C TRP A 47 28.43 48.52 28.93
N ARG A 48 28.16 47.30 29.43
CA ARG A 48 26.81 46.85 29.74
C ARG A 48 26.11 47.74 30.77
N GLN A 49 26.78 48.27 31.79
CA GLN A 49 26.15 49.16 32.78
C GLN A 49 25.94 50.59 32.27
N VAL A 50 26.86 51.13 31.46
CA VAL A 50 26.83 52.50 30.91
C VAL A 50 25.85 52.58 29.73
N PHE A 51 25.73 51.50 28.94
CA PHE A 51 24.71 51.38 27.88
C PHE A 51 23.45 50.62 28.34
N SER A 52 23.40 50.16 29.59
CA SER A 52 22.15 49.85 30.31
C SER A 52 21.69 51.09 31.07
N SER A 53 21.56 52.20 30.37
CA SER A 53 20.38 53.02 30.61
C SER A 53 19.20 52.15 30.20
N GLU A 54 18.59 51.46 31.16
CA GLU A 54 17.18 51.15 31.01
C GLU A 54 16.51 52.51 30.81
N GLU A 55 16.23 52.87 29.56
CA GLU A 55 15.12 53.76 29.31
C GLU A 55 13.96 53.18 30.11
N PRO A 56 13.26 53.97 30.95
CA PRO A 56 12.07 53.47 31.61
C PRO A 56 11.18 52.94 30.50
N LYS A 57 11.03 51.60 30.43
CA LYS A 57 10.12 50.97 29.48
C LYS A 57 8.82 51.71 29.67
N LYS A 58 8.40 52.48 28.66
CA LYS A 58 7.06 53.08 28.67
C LYS A 58 6.11 51.95 29.09
N PRO A 59 5.26 52.15 30.11
CA PRO A 59 4.35 51.10 30.53
C PRO A 59 3.64 50.60 29.28
N PHE A 60 3.76 49.30 29.01
CA PHE A 60 3.06 48.69 27.90
C PHE A 60 1.57 48.95 28.14
N GLN A 61 1.00 49.86 27.37
CA GLN A 61 -0.42 50.14 27.39
C GLN A 61 -1.02 49.33 26.25
N PRO A 62 -1.77 48.25 26.54
CA PRO A 62 -2.37 47.45 25.50
C PRO A 62 -3.39 48.31 24.72
N SER A 63 -3.47 48.08 23.41
CA SER A 63 -4.50 48.68 22.57
C SER A 63 -5.87 48.15 22.98
N ILE A 64 -6.79 49.06 23.34
CA ILE A 64 -8.17 48.72 23.69
C ILE A 64 -8.88 48.01 22.54
N GLU A 65 -8.54 48.33 21.29
CA GLU A 65 -9.11 47.67 20.11
C GLU A 65 -8.71 46.19 20.06
N LYS A 66 -7.41 45.91 20.18
CA LYS A 66 -6.90 44.53 20.20
C LYS A 66 -7.43 43.74 21.39
N LEU A 67 -7.53 44.38 22.56
CA LEU A 67 -8.15 43.79 23.75
C LEU A 67 -9.60 43.37 23.48
N ARG A 68 -10.40 44.22 22.83
CA ARG A 68 -11.78 43.88 22.46
C ARG A 68 -11.85 42.72 21.46
N GLU A 69 -10.95 42.67 20.48
CA GLU A 69 -10.82 41.52 19.57
C GLU A 69 -10.48 40.24 20.33
N ASP A 70 -9.55 40.31 21.28
CA ASP A 70 -9.14 39.17 22.11
C ASP A 70 -10.31 38.66 22.98
N LEU A 71 -11.12 39.57 23.53
CA LEU A 71 -12.35 39.20 24.25
C LEU A 71 -13.37 38.50 23.33
N GLN A 72 -13.49 38.93 22.07
CA GLN A 72 -14.34 38.23 21.10
C GLN A 72 -13.78 36.83 20.76
N GLN A 73 -12.45 36.69 20.71
CA GLN A 73 -11.79 35.40 20.47
C GLN A 73 -12.07 34.40 21.59
N CYS A 74 -12.24 34.85 22.85
CA CYS A 74 -12.63 33.98 23.98
C CYS A 74 -13.92 33.19 23.70
N ALA A 75 -14.92 33.80 23.04
CA ALA A 75 -16.14 33.11 22.68
C ALA A 75 -15.88 31.97 21.68
N LYS A 76 -14.99 32.18 20.71
CA LYS A 76 -14.60 31.14 19.74
C LYS A 76 -13.84 30.00 20.40
N LEU A 77 -12.91 30.30 21.32
CA LEU A 77 -12.17 29.30 22.09
C LEU A 77 -13.07 28.39 22.92
N ARG A 78 -14.24 28.88 23.37
CA ARG A 78 -15.20 28.09 24.16
C ARG A 78 -16.25 27.37 23.30
N SER A 79 -16.33 27.67 22.01
CA SER A 79 -17.28 27.04 21.09
C SER A 79 -16.85 25.62 20.72
N LYS A 80 -17.81 24.71 20.56
CA LYS A 80 -17.57 23.38 20.02
C LYS A 80 -18.10 23.32 18.59
N PRO A 81 -17.32 22.77 17.64
CA PRO A 81 -17.83 22.59 16.30
C PRO A 81 -18.99 21.60 16.24
N THR A 82 -19.75 21.73 15.16
CA THR A 82 -20.87 20.87 14.83
C THR A 82 -20.72 20.37 13.41
N ASP A 83 -21.15 19.15 13.15
CA ASP A 83 -21.15 18.60 11.80
C ASP A 83 -21.97 19.51 10.86
N PRO A 84 -21.49 19.79 9.64
CA PRO A 84 -22.22 20.58 8.67
C PRO A 84 -23.52 19.87 8.28
N ILE A 85 -24.59 20.65 8.15
CA ILE A 85 -25.90 20.12 7.77
C ILE A 85 -25.87 19.53 6.36
N GLY A 86 -26.61 18.44 6.17
CA GLY A 86 -26.89 17.85 4.85
C GLY A 86 -28.20 18.35 4.28
N LEU A 87 -29.29 17.79 4.79
CA LEU A 87 -30.66 18.09 4.40
C LEU A 87 -31.03 19.55 4.75
N GLY A 88 -31.84 20.18 3.90
CA GLY A 88 -32.28 21.57 4.05
C GLY A 88 -31.40 22.59 3.32
N ARG A 89 -30.27 22.15 2.74
CA ARG A 89 -29.43 22.99 1.87
C ARG A 89 -30.07 23.14 0.48
N GLU A 90 -30.13 24.38 0.00
CA GLU A 90 -30.56 24.66 -1.37
C GLU A 90 -29.46 24.35 -2.40
N ARG A 91 -28.19 24.60 -2.06
CA ARG A 91 -27.01 24.39 -2.90
C ARG A 91 -25.83 23.86 -2.08
N ASN A 92 -24.95 23.11 -2.74
CA ASN A 92 -23.65 22.73 -2.18
C ASN A 92 -22.77 23.98 -2.07
N ALA A 93 -22.01 24.13 -0.97
CA ALA A 93 -21.10 25.25 -0.76
C ALA A 93 -20.01 25.34 -1.84
N ARG A 94 -19.67 24.21 -2.46
CA ARG A 94 -18.70 24.12 -3.55
C ARG A 94 -19.35 24.36 -4.93
N TYR A 95 -20.67 24.48 -5.04
CA TYR A 95 -21.34 24.58 -6.35
C TYR A 95 -20.97 25.85 -7.12
N VAL A 96 -20.57 25.68 -8.39
CA VAL A 96 -20.28 26.75 -9.35
C VAL A 96 -21.50 26.99 -10.24
N ASP A 97 -21.91 28.25 -10.37
CA ASP A 97 -23.09 28.62 -11.16
C ASP A 97 -22.87 28.34 -12.65
N GLY A 98 -23.92 27.85 -13.32
CA GLY A 98 -23.90 27.49 -14.75
C GLY A 98 -23.73 25.99 -15.03
N HIS A 99 -23.49 25.17 -14.00
CA HIS A 99 -23.51 23.72 -14.13
C HIS A 99 -24.93 23.19 -14.30
N LYS A 100 -25.12 22.31 -15.29
CA LYS A 100 -26.42 21.73 -15.61
C LYS A 100 -26.82 20.65 -14.61
N PRO A 101 -28.12 20.50 -14.31
CA PRO A 101 -28.61 19.35 -13.58
C PRO A 101 -28.37 18.05 -14.35
N THR A 102 -28.24 16.93 -13.64
CA THR A 102 -28.06 15.60 -14.23
C THR A 102 -29.06 14.62 -13.63
N LEU A 103 -29.74 13.85 -14.48
CA LEU A 103 -30.54 12.69 -14.10
C LEU A 103 -29.79 11.42 -14.50
N ILE A 104 -29.38 10.64 -13.51
CA ILE A 104 -28.85 9.29 -13.70
C ILE A 104 -30.04 8.32 -13.68
N GLN A 105 -30.37 7.74 -14.83
CA GLN A 105 -31.52 6.85 -14.97
C GLN A 105 -31.14 5.37 -14.87
N ASN A 106 -32.08 4.55 -14.40
CA ASN A 106 -32.02 3.09 -14.46
C ASN A 106 -30.76 2.53 -13.78
N ALA A 107 -30.45 3.00 -12.58
CA ALA A 107 -29.32 2.52 -11.78
C ALA A 107 -29.75 1.50 -10.73
N THR A 108 -28.83 0.63 -10.34
CA THR A 108 -28.96 -0.24 -9.17
C THR A 108 -28.18 0.41 -8.03
N VAL A 109 -28.88 1.11 -7.13
CA VAL A 109 -28.33 2.05 -6.16
C VAL A 109 -28.12 1.39 -4.80
N TRP A 110 -26.94 1.61 -4.21
CA TRP A 110 -26.65 1.36 -2.81
C TRP A 110 -26.85 2.65 -2.01
N VAL A 111 -27.86 2.67 -1.13
CA VAL A 111 -28.22 3.88 -0.37
C VAL A 111 -27.18 4.20 0.71
N GLY A 112 -26.56 3.18 1.31
CA GLY A 112 -25.57 3.34 2.39
C GLY A 112 -26.16 3.49 3.80
N GLU A 113 -27.45 3.19 3.98
CA GLU A 113 -28.12 3.09 5.28
C GLU A 113 -29.24 2.03 5.23
N PRO A 114 -29.63 1.43 6.37
CA PRO A 114 -30.68 0.42 6.39
C PRO A 114 -32.04 1.09 6.17
N VAL A 115 -33.02 0.32 5.70
CA VAL A 115 -34.41 0.76 5.57
C VAL A 115 -34.91 1.36 6.89
N GLU A 116 -35.68 2.44 6.78
CA GLU A 116 -36.25 3.12 7.93
C GLU A 116 -37.07 2.15 8.81
N GLY A 117 -36.80 2.16 10.12
CA GLY A 117 -37.44 1.27 11.09
C GLY A 117 -36.63 0.01 11.45
N THR A 118 -35.54 -0.29 10.76
CA THR A 118 -34.60 -1.36 11.16
C THR A 118 -33.94 -1.02 12.50
N SER A 119 -33.90 -1.99 13.43
CA SER A 119 -33.27 -1.79 14.73
C SER A 119 -31.74 -1.68 14.60
N ALA A 120 -31.06 -1.12 15.61
CA ALA A 120 -29.60 -1.01 15.58
C ALA A 120 -28.91 -2.39 15.57
N GLU A 121 -29.54 -3.40 16.18
CA GLU A 121 -29.04 -4.79 16.22
C GLU A 121 -29.19 -5.44 14.85
N ASP A 122 -30.37 -5.34 14.24
CA ASP A 122 -30.65 -5.87 12.90
C ASP A 122 -29.79 -5.19 11.83
N ALA A 123 -29.64 -3.86 11.91
CA ALA A 123 -28.75 -3.11 11.03
C ALA A 123 -27.27 -3.53 11.20
N ARG A 124 -26.85 -3.89 12.43
CA ARG A 124 -25.51 -4.43 12.67
C ARG A 124 -25.38 -5.83 12.07
N ALA A 125 -26.42 -6.64 12.08
CA ALA A 125 -26.45 -7.94 11.40
C ALA A 125 -26.52 -7.81 9.86
N GLY A 126 -26.74 -6.60 9.33
CA GLY A 126 -26.82 -6.32 7.88
C GLY A 126 -28.24 -6.38 7.34
N GLU A 127 -29.24 -6.56 8.20
CA GLU A 127 -30.63 -6.50 7.80
C GLU A 127 -31.03 -5.08 7.40
N GLY A 128 -32.00 -4.96 6.50
CA GLY A 128 -32.46 -3.67 5.98
C GLY A 128 -31.53 -3.02 4.96
N TYR A 129 -30.33 -3.56 4.69
CA TYR A 129 -29.49 -3.11 3.58
C TYR A 129 -29.80 -3.86 2.30
N SER A 130 -29.94 -3.14 1.18
CA SER A 130 -30.15 -3.75 -0.13
C SER A 130 -29.81 -2.80 -1.26
N TRP A 131 -29.55 -3.39 -2.43
CA TRP A 131 -29.50 -2.68 -3.70
C TRP A 131 -30.92 -2.41 -4.21
N ILE A 132 -31.23 -1.16 -4.56
CA ILE A 132 -32.55 -0.75 -5.06
C ILE A 132 -32.47 -0.24 -6.50
N ASN A 133 -33.47 -0.50 -7.32
CA ASN A 133 -33.55 0.11 -8.65
C ASN A 133 -34.14 1.51 -8.54
N ALA A 134 -33.38 2.53 -8.95
CA ALA A 134 -33.78 3.92 -8.84
C ALA A 134 -33.09 4.81 -9.88
N ASP A 135 -33.72 5.97 -10.14
CA ASP A 135 -33.11 7.12 -10.77
C ASP A 135 -32.59 8.08 -9.69
N VAL A 136 -31.50 8.79 -10.00
CA VAL A 136 -30.87 9.76 -9.10
C VAL A 136 -30.76 11.11 -9.80
N PHE A 137 -31.41 12.14 -9.23
CA PHE A 137 -31.41 13.50 -9.77
C PHE A 137 -30.46 14.40 -8.99
N LEU A 138 -29.52 15.03 -9.70
CA LEU A 138 -28.46 15.89 -9.19
C LEU A 138 -28.70 17.33 -9.64
N GLU A 139 -28.66 18.26 -8.69
CA GLU A 139 -28.82 19.69 -8.98
C GLU A 139 -28.13 20.53 -7.90
N TYR A 140 -27.53 21.65 -8.30
CA TYR A 140 -26.80 22.55 -7.38
C TYR A 140 -25.72 21.83 -6.56
N GLY A 141 -25.10 20.81 -7.15
CA GLY A 141 -24.09 19.95 -6.53
C GLY A 141 -24.58 19.07 -5.38
N LEU A 142 -25.89 18.84 -5.31
CA LEU A 142 -26.56 18.00 -4.31
C LEU A 142 -27.37 16.90 -4.97
N ILE A 143 -27.52 15.78 -4.28
CA ILE A 143 -28.55 14.79 -4.59
C ILE A 143 -29.89 15.42 -4.18
N LYS A 144 -30.79 15.61 -5.15
CA LYS A 144 -32.11 16.22 -4.89
C LYS A 144 -33.21 15.19 -4.73
N LYS A 145 -33.19 14.13 -5.55
CA LYS A 145 -34.19 13.07 -5.52
C LYS A 145 -33.54 11.73 -5.82
N VAL A 146 -34.03 10.71 -5.13
CA VAL A 146 -33.74 9.30 -5.38
C VAL A 146 -35.10 8.61 -5.44
N GLY A 147 -35.41 7.94 -6.54
CA GLY A 147 -36.73 7.33 -6.71
C GLY A 147 -36.85 6.60 -8.02
N LYS A 148 -37.85 5.73 -8.12
CA LYS A 148 -38.09 4.95 -9.33
C LYS A 148 -38.85 5.80 -10.37
N ASP A 149 -38.46 5.68 -11.64
CA ASP A 149 -39.16 6.25 -12.80
C ASP A 149 -39.46 7.76 -12.63
N LEU A 150 -38.42 8.55 -12.34
CA LEU A 150 -38.56 10.00 -12.14
C LEU A 150 -39.05 10.66 -13.44
N ASP A 151 -40.13 11.44 -13.33
CA ASP A 151 -40.73 12.14 -14.48
C ASP A 151 -39.80 13.23 -15.02
N VAL A 152 -39.19 12.96 -16.18
CA VAL A 152 -38.28 13.87 -16.89
C VAL A 152 -38.97 15.20 -17.23
N ALA A 153 -40.29 15.19 -17.49
CA ALA A 153 -41.03 16.43 -17.81
C ALA A 153 -41.15 17.38 -16.61
N SER A 154 -40.95 16.88 -15.39
CA SER A 154 -40.95 17.66 -14.15
C SER A 154 -39.59 18.27 -13.80
N LEU A 155 -38.53 17.94 -14.55
CA LEU A 155 -37.17 18.41 -14.33
C LEU A 155 -36.85 19.65 -15.20
N PRO A 156 -35.80 20.43 -14.85
CA PRO A 156 -35.34 21.53 -15.69
C PRO A 156 -35.06 21.08 -17.14
N SER A 157 -35.43 21.90 -18.12
CA SER A 157 -35.35 21.53 -19.54
C SER A 157 -33.93 21.30 -20.06
N ASP A 158 -32.92 21.79 -19.35
CA ASP A 158 -31.50 21.63 -19.65
C ASP A 158 -30.84 20.46 -18.88
N THR A 159 -31.64 19.62 -18.19
CA THR A 159 -31.16 18.42 -17.49
C THR A 159 -30.47 17.46 -18.44
N LEU A 160 -29.24 17.09 -18.08
CA LEU A 160 -28.47 16.04 -18.76
C LEU A 160 -29.02 14.68 -18.34
N ILE A 161 -29.35 13.82 -19.30
CA ILE A 161 -29.82 12.46 -19.04
C ILE A 161 -28.65 11.51 -19.25
N TRP A 162 -28.31 10.73 -18.23
CA TRP A 162 -27.28 9.70 -18.28
C TRP A 162 -27.86 8.35 -17.88
N ASN A 163 -27.83 7.36 -18.77
CA ASN A 163 -28.40 6.03 -18.51
C ASN A 163 -27.34 5.10 -17.90
N ALA A 164 -27.61 4.59 -16.70
CA ALA A 164 -26.74 3.65 -16.03
C ALA A 164 -26.83 2.22 -16.57
N GLU A 165 -27.88 1.89 -17.34
CA GLU A 165 -28.10 0.55 -17.93
C GLU A 165 -28.12 -0.57 -16.87
N ARG A 166 -28.76 -0.31 -15.73
CA ARG A 166 -28.86 -1.19 -14.54
C ARG A 166 -27.53 -1.42 -13.82
N ARG A 167 -26.50 -0.62 -14.10
CA ARG A 167 -25.22 -0.69 -13.38
C ARG A 167 -25.35 -0.29 -11.92
N GLN A 168 -24.46 -0.84 -11.11
CA GLN A 168 -24.32 -0.54 -9.70
C GLN A 168 -23.88 0.92 -9.50
N LEU A 169 -24.53 1.62 -8.57
CA LEU A 169 -24.27 3.01 -8.22
C LEU A 169 -24.08 3.15 -6.71
N THR A 170 -22.95 3.72 -6.30
CA THR A 170 -22.64 4.03 -4.89
C THR A 170 -22.42 5.52 -4.71
N SER A 171 -22.38 5.95 -3.44
CA SER A 171 -21.74 7.22 -3.08
C SER A 171 -20.25 7.18 -3.47
N GLY A 172 -19.64 8.36 -3.55
CA GLY A 172 -18.20 8.51 -3.71
C GLY A 172 -17.41 7.78 -2.64
N ILE A 173 -16.32 7.12 -3.05
CA ILE A 173 -15.41 6.43 -2.13
C ILE A 173 -14.59 7.46 -1.35
N ILE A 174 -14.39 7.20 -0.06
CA ILE A 174 -13.70 8.11 0.86
C ILE A 174 -12.48 7.41 1.44
N ASP A 175 -11.31 7.93 1.10
CA ASP A 175 -10.04 7.46 1.65
C ASP A 175 -9.62 8.33 2.83
N MET A 176 -9.85 7.84 4.05
CA MET A 176 -9.59 8.64 5.26
C MET A 176 -8.12 8.74 5.67
N HIS A 177 -7.20 8.13 4.92
CA HIS A 177 -5.77 8.30 5.14
C HIS A 177 -5.00 8.26 3.82
N SER A 178 -4.57 9.44 3.38
CA SER A 178 -3.81 9.61 2.14
C SER A 178 -2.73 10.70 2.30
N HIS A 179 -1.70 10.61 1.46
CA HIS A 179 -0.69 11.66 1.25
C HIS A 179 -0.77 12.27 -0.16
N ALA A 180 -1.87 12.05 -0.88
CA ALA A 180 -2.06 12.57 -2.23
C ALA A 180 -1.82 14.09 -2.31
N GLY A 181 -0.94 14.48 -3.24
CA GLY A 181 -0.57 15.88 -3.50
C GLY A 181 0.45 16.49 -2.55
N VAL A 182 0.79 15.84 -1.42
CA VAL A 182 1.97 16.21 -0.59
C VAL A 182 3.11 15.20 -0.73
N ASP A 183 2.77 13.96 -1.09
CA ASP A 183 3.71 12.93 -1.53
C ASP A 183 3.47 12.65 -3.02
N ASN A 184 4.08 13.49 -3.86
CA ASN A 184 3.77 13.50 -5.27
C ASN A 184 4.29 12.28 -6.01
N VAL A 185 3.56 11.82 -7.04
CA VAL A 185 4.02 10.76 -7.95
C VAL A 185 4.16 11.29 -9.39
N PRO A 186 5.29 11.02 -10.07
CA PRO A 186 6.45 10.28 -9.59
C PRO A 186 7.17 11.00 -8.45
N SER A 187 7.69 10.22 -7.50
CA SER A 187 8.42 10.74 -6.35
C SER A 187 9.70 11.44 -6.81
N LEU A 188 9.84 12.71 -6.46
CA LEU A 188 11.03 13.52 -6.71
C LEU A 188 11.44 14.21 -5.40
N TRP A 189 12.73 14.52 -5.28
CA TRP A 189 13.21 15.24 -4.09
C TRP A 189 12.66 16.67 -4.00
N GLY A 190 12.37 17.30 -5.14
CA GLY A 190 11.94 18.71 -5.19
C GLY A 190 10.46 18.97 -4.93
N ASN A 191 9.64 17.92 -4.80
CA ASN A 191 8.19 18.00 -4.58
C ASN A 191 7.73 17.11 -3.40
N GLY A 192 8.65 16.74 -2.51
CA GLY A 192 8.33 15.95 -1.32
C GLY A 192 8.02 16.85 -0.13
N ASP A 193 6.74 16.96 0.22
CA ASP A 193 6.23 17.80 1.32
C ASP A 193 5.46 16.99 2.38
N THR A 194 5.56 15.64 2.35
CA THR A 194 4.82 14.72 3.23
C THR A 194 5.15 14.86 4.72
N ASN A 195 6.41 15.08 5.09
CA ASN A 195 6.85 15.13 6.49
C ASN A 195 7.73 16.36 6.76
N GLU A 196 7.35 17.19 7.73
CA GLU A 196 8.19 18.29 8.23
C GLU A 196 9.18 17.75 9.29
N LEU A 197 10.36 17.32 8.85
CA LEU A 197 11.33 16.63 9.69
C LEU A 197 12.28 17.55 10.47
N SER A 198 12.03 18.86 10.51
CA SER A 198 12.85 19.80 11.29
C SER A 198 12.68 19.67 12.81
N ALA A 199 11.58 19.09 13.29
CA ALA A 199 11.34 18.80 14.71
C ALA A 199 10.28 17.72 14.89
N ASP A 200 10.39 16.91 15.95
CA ASP A 200 9.44 15.82 16.23
C ASP A 200 8.01 16.28 16.56
N ILE A 201 7.86 17.48 17.11
CA ILE A 201 6.57 18.06 17.51
C ILE A 201 6.28 19.30 16.66
N THR A 202 5.48 19.13 15.60
CA THR A 202 5.14 20.15 14.60
C THR A 202 3.62 20.40 14.44
N PRO A 203 2.83 20.55 15.52
CA PRO A 203 1.37 20.77 15.40
C PRO A 203 0.95 22.05 14.66
N TYR A 204 1.89 22.96 14.39
CA TYR A 204 1.69 24.24 13.73
C TYR A 204 1.85 24.19 12.19
N VAL A 205 2.28 23.07 11.63
CA VAL A 205 2.32 22.89 10.16
C VAL A 205 1.02 22.32 9.65
N ARG A 206 0.78 22.45 8.35
CA ARG A 206 -0.49 22.13 7.71
C ARG A 206 -0.23 21.50 6.35
N SER A 207 -0.77 20.30 6.10
CA SER A 207 -0.66 19.62 4.81
C SER A 207 -1.18 20.46 3.62
N ILE A 208 -2.18 21.32 3.84
CA ILE A 208 -2.68 22.23 2.80
C ILE A 208 -1.60 23.19 2.25
N ASP A 209 -0.57 23.51 3.04
CA ASP A 209 0.48 24.45 2.64
C ASP A 209 1.49 23.81 1.65
N GLY A 210 1.52 22.48 1.56
CA GLY A 210 2.36 21.71 0.61
C GLY A 210 1.56 20.94 -0.44
N LEU A 211 0.23 21.09 -0.48
CA LEU A 211 -0.62 20.33 -1.41
C LEU A 211 -0.47 20.85 -2.85
N ASP A 212 0.01 20.02 -3.78
CA ASP A 212 0.03 20.31 -5.21
C ASP A 212 -1.27 19.85 -5.90
N PRO A 213 -2.14 20.78 -6.34
CA PRO A 213 -3.37 20.43 -7.06
C PRO A 213 -3.11 19.90 -8.48
N ASN A 214 -1.89 20.04 -9.02
CA ASN A 214 -1.55 19.56 -10.36
C ASN A 214 -0.94 18.17 -10.37
N ASP A 215 -0.84 17.53 -9.21
CA ASP A 215 -0.34 16.18 -9.14
C ASP A 215 -1.23 15.22 -9.93
N TYR A 216 -0.62 14.49 -10.85
CA TYR A 216 -1.30 13.55 -11.73
C TYR A 216 -2.07 12.48 -10.95
N GLN A 217 -1.62 12.08 -9.76
CA GLN A 217 -2.35 11.09 -8.98
C GLN A 217 -3.76 11.52 -8.60
N ILE A 218 -4.06 12.82 -8.51
CA ILE A 218 -5.44 13.27 -8.23
C ILE A 218 -6.42 12.74 -9.29
N GLN A 219 -5.99 12.73 -10.56
CA GLN A 219 -6.77 12.18 -11.66
C GLN A 219 -6.84 10.64 -11.60
N VAL A 220 -5.74 9.98 -11.23
CA VAL A 220 -5.66 8.51 -11.07
C VAL A 220 -6.57 8.05 -9.94
N ILE A 221 -6.49 8.67 -8.77
CA ILE A 221 -7.25 8.34 -7.57
C ILE A 221 -8.75 8.45 -7.84
N LYS A 222 -9.20 9.57 -8.42
CA LYS A 222 -10.63 9.73 -8.72
C LYS A 222 -11.15 8.79 -9.80
N SER A 223 -10.27 8.30 -10.68
CA SER A 223 -10.63 7.26 -11.65
C SER A 223 -10.98 5.91 -11.01
N GLY A 224 -10.54 5.69 -9.77
CA GLY A 224 -10.94 4.58 -8.91
C GLY A 224 -12.25 4.77 -8.16
N GLY A 225 -12.95 5.89 -8.38
CA GLY A 225 -14.20 6.22 -7.67
C GLY A 225 -13.97 6.93 -6.34
N VAL A 226 -12.72 7.21 -5.98
CA VAL A 226 -12.36 7.98 -4.78
C VAL A 226 -12.63 9.45 -5.03
N THR A 227 -13.69 9.97 -4.42
CA THR A 227 -14.07 11.37 -4.57
C THR A 227 -13.46 12.26 -3.50
N THR A 228 -13.19 11.69 -2.31
CA THR A 228 -12.79 12.43 -1.12
C THR A 228 -11.62 11.75 -0.42
N SER A 229 -10.64 12.52 0.03
CA SER A 229 -9.54 12.01 0.86
C SER A 229 -9.23 12.94 2.04
N LEU A 230 -8.86 12.37 3.19
CA LEU A 230 -8.18 13.14 4.23
C LEU A 230 -6.68 13.12 3.93
N VAL A 231 -6.14 14.26 3.51
CA VAL A 231 -4.70 14.43 3.27
C VAL A 231 -4.03 14.86 4.56
N LEU A 232 -3.05 14.08 5.00
CA LEU A 232 -2.34 14.29 6.26
C LEU A 232 -0.84 14.39 6.02
N PRO A 233 -0.09 15.02 6.95
CA PRO A 233 1.33 14.73 7.10
C PRO A 233 1.58 13.23 7.30
N GLY A 234 2.81 12.78 7.02
CA GLY A 234 3.26 11.41 7.24
C GLY A 234 3.43 11.05 8.72
N SER A 235 4.08 9.92 8.97
CA SER A 235 4.33 9.39 10.32
C SER A 235 5.77 9.61 10.81
N GLY A 236 6.52 10.53 10.20
CA GLY A 236 7.91 10.81 10.59
C GLY A 236 8.02 11.46 11.97
N ASN A 237 6.95 12.11 12.44
CA ASN A 237 6.86 12.93 13.66
C ASN A 237 5.87 12.32 14.65
N ASN A 238 6.13 12.40 15.97
CA ASN A 238 5.12 12.04 16.95
C ASN A 238 3.87 12.94 16.82
N ILE A 239 4.04 14.22 16.50
CA ILE A 239 2.93 15.13 16.14
C ILE A 239 3.27 15.83 14.81
N GLY A 240 2.68 15.38 13.71
CA GLY A 240 3.07 15.79 12.35
C GLY A 240 2.38 17.03 11.78
N GLY A 241 1.29 17.49 12.39
CA GLY A 241 0.59 18.71 11.99
C GLY A 241 -0.83 18.48 11.45
N GLU A 242 -1.44 19.55 10.95
CA GLU A 242 -2.83 19.54 10.51
C GLU A 242 -3.06 18.82 9.18
N ALA A 243 -4.22 18.17 9.13
CA ALA A 243 -4.74 17.46 7.97
C ALA A 243 -5.99 18.15 7.41
N TYR A 244 -6.23 17.94 6.11
CA TYR A 244 -7.31 18.59 5.38
C TYR A 244 -8.08 17.58 4.53
N VAL A 245 -9.41 17.62 4.60
CA VAL A 245 -10.28 16.80 3.75
C VAL A 245 -10.47 17.50 2.41
N ILE A 246 -10.07 16.85 1.33
CA ILE A 246 -10.21 17.35 -0.04
C ILE A 246 -11.19 16.49 -0.84
N LYS A 247 -11.78 17.08 -1.88
CA LYS A 247 -12.37 16.36 -3.00
C LYS A 247 -11.47 16.47 -4.22
N HIS A 248 -11.37 15.39 -5.00
CA HIS A 248 -10.46 15.27 -6.15
C HIS A 248 -10.92 15.98 -7.43
N ALA A 249 -11.83 16.97 -7.32
CA ALA A 249 -12.23 17.82 -8.44
C ALA A 249 -11.35 19.08 -8.50
N VAL A 250 -10.55 19.23 -9.56
CA VAL A 250 -9.56 20.30 -9.71
C VAL A 250 -9.68 21.02 -11.05
N GLY A 251 -9.73 22.35 -11.00
CA GLY A 251 -9.70 23.18 -12.19
C GLY A 251 -10.98 23.12 -13.02
N LYS A 252 -10.99 23.86 -14.13
CA LYS A 252 -12.18 24.08 -14.95
C LYS A 252 -12.74 22.81 -15.58
N ALA A 253 -11.87 21.87 -15.95
CA ALA A 253 -12.28 20.59 -16.53
C ALA A 253 -13.13 19.76 -15.56
N ASP A 254 -12.88 19.89 -14.26
CA ASP A 254 -13.58 19.15 -13.20
C ASP A 254 -14.75 19.94 -12.58
N GLY A 255 -15.13 21.08 -13.19
CA GLY A 255 -16.21 21.92 -12.69
C GLY A 255 -15.80 22.91 -11.59
N ARG A 256 -14.54 23.33 -11.56
CA ARG A 256 -14.07 24.42 -10.66
C ARG A 256 -13.89 25.74 -11.41
N ASN A 257 -13.84 26.85 -10.68
CA ASN A 257 -13.57 28.16 -11.29
C ASN A 257 -12.12 28.30 -11.74
N GLU A 258 -11.20 27.74 -10.97
CA GLU A 258 -9.77 27.77 -11.22
C GLU A 258 -9.08 26.55 -10.60
N THR A 259 -7.79 26.37 -10.89
CA THR A 259 -6.96 25.40 -10.19
C THR A 259 -6.54 25.99 -8.85
N SER A 260 -7.25 25.64 -7.77
CA SER A 260 -7.02 26.18 -6.44
C SER A 260 -7.18 25.10 -5.38
N ILE A 261 -6.25 25.07 -4.42
CA ILE A 261 -6.29 24.17 -3.25
C ILE A 261 -7.54 24.45 -2.40
N ALA A 262 -7.93 25.72 -2.25
CA ALA A 262 -9.11 26.09 -1.48
C ALA A 262 -10.39 25.51 -2.11
N ASP A 263 -10.44 25.47 -3.44
CA ASP A 263 -11.52 24.87 -4.21
C ASP A 263 -11.60 23.34 -4.07
N MET A 264 -10.55 22.70 -3.55
CA MET A 264 -10.54 21.26 -3.27
C MET A 264 -11.07 20.91 -1.88
N LEU A 265 -11.20 21.85 -0.94
CA LEU A 265 -11.65 21.55 0.43
C LEU A 265 -13.08 20.98 0.44
N ALA A 266 -13.27 19.77 0.95
CA ALA A 266 -14.58 19.13 1.04
C ALA A 266 -15.55 19.92 1.95
N ASP A 267 -14.99 20.60 2.95
CA ASP A 267 -15.69 21.50 3.85
C ASP A 267 -15.09 22.93 3.82
N PRO A 268 -15.54 23.81 2.91
CA PRO A 268 -15.01 25.16 2.77
C PRO A 268 -15.13 26.01 4.04
N ASP A 269 -16.17 25.78 4.85
CA ASP A 269 -16.42 26.49 6.10
C ASP A 269 -15.53 26.02 7.25
N ARG A 270 -14.78 24.91 7.05
CA ARG A 270 -13.86 24.31 8.02
C ARG A 270 -14.50 24.09 9.40
N ASN A 271 -15.67 23.45 9.41
CA ASN A 271 -16.38 23.12 10.64
C ASN A 271 -15.48 22.28 11.54
N TRP A 272 -14.82 21.26 10.99
CA TRP A 272 -13.86 20.45 11.73
C TRP A 272 -12.42 20.66 11.25
N ARG A 273 -11.48 20.58 12.20
CA ARG A 273 -10.04 20.50 11.96
C ARG A 273 -9.56 19.08 12.23
N TYR A 274 -8.45 18.68 11.63
CA TYR A 274 -7.87 17.34 11.77
C TYR A 274 -6.38 17.46 12.05
N ILE A 275 -5.82 16.53 12.83
CA ILE A 275 -4.39 16.49 13.13
C ILE A 275 -3.85 15.07 13.01
N LYS A 276 -2.64 14.93 12.44
CA LYS A 276 -1.89 13.68 12.41
C LYS A 276 -0.93 13.57 13.59
N MET A 277 -0.92 12.40 14.21
CA MET A 277 0.07 11.96 15.18
C MET A 277 0.63 10.59 14.78
N ALA A 278 1.76 10.18 15.36
CA ALA A 278 2.33 8.86 15.16
C ALA A 278 3.06 8.31 16.39
N CYS A 279 3.01 6.99 16.55
CA CYS A 279 3.74 6.19 17.54
C CYS A 279 4.68 5.21 16.80
N GLY A 280 5.55 4.54 17.55
CA GLY A 280 6.15 3.28 17.12
C GLY A 280 7.52 3.45 16.47
N GLU A 281 7.76 2.72 15.39
CA GLU A 281 9.07 2.65 14.76
C GLU A 281 9.43 3.91 13.97
N ASN A 282 8.45 4.57 13.36
CA ASN A 282 8.71 5.66 12.43
C ASN A 282 9.32 6.91 13.11
N PRO A 283 8.67 7.55 14.12
CA PRO A 283 9.25 8.73 14.77
C PRO A 283 10.57 8.44 15.48
N LYS A 284 10.64 7.29 16.18
CA LYS A 284 11.88 6.91 16.88
C LYS A 284 13.05 6.64 15.91
N ARG A 285 12.79 6.17 14.69
CA ARG A 285 13.84 5.94 13.68
C ARG A 285 14.34 7.26 13.08
N VAL A 286 13.44 8.23 12.89
CA VAL A 286 13.78 9.55 12.33
C VAL A 286 14.59 10.39 13.33
N TYR A 287 14.13 10.46 14.59
CA TYR A 287 14.70 11.36 15.60
C TYR A 287 15.61 10.68 16.61
N GLY A 288 15.57 9.35 16.73
CA GLY A 288 16.25 8.60 17.77
C GLY A 288 17.76 8.53 17.57
N LYS A 289 18.49 9.43 18.23
CA LYS A 289 19.95 9.36 18.34
C LYS A 289 20.36 9.40 19.80
N ALA A 290 21.19 8.43 20.22
CA ALA A 290 21.61 8.31 21.61
C ALA A 290 22.35 9.58 22.07
N GLY A 291 21.84 10.23 23.12
CA GLY A 291 22.41 11.47 23.68
C GLY A 291 21.94 12.76 22.99
N GLU A 292 21.11 12.68 21.95
CA GLU A 292 20.45 13.83 21.33
C GLU A 292 19.00 13.94 21.81
N ARG A 293 18.38 15.11 21.56
CA ARG A 293 16.95 15.31 21.84
C ARG A 293 16.11 14.62 20.77
N GLY A 294 15.03 13.97 21.20
CA GLY A 294 14.07 13.27 20.35
C GLY A 294 13.74 11.90 20.92
N PRO A 295 12.69 11.25 20.43
CA PRO A 295 12.33 9.91 20.86
C PRO A 295 13.38 8.91 20.35
N PHE A 296 14.21 8.36 21.25
CA PHE A 296 15.04 7.20 20.92
C PHE A 296 14.27 5.86 21.05
N SER A 297 13.15 5.88 21.78
CA SER A 297 12.34 4.69 22.09
C SER A 297 10.89 5.09 22.31
N ARG A 298 9.97 4.10 22.36
CA ARG A 298 8.55 4.28 22.73
C ARG A 298 8.36 4.99 24.08
N LEU A 299 9.31 4.84 25.01
CA LEU A 299 9.33 5.58 26.28
C LEU A 299 9.55 7.08 26.05
N GLY A 300 10.48 7.40 25.14
CA GLY A 300 10.76 8.77 24.71
C GLY A 300 9.57 9.37 23.96
N GLU A 301 8.95 8.61 23.06
CA GLU A 301 7.73 9.07 22.35
C GLU A 301 6.62 9.42 23.35
N SER A 302 6.36 8.56 24.33
CA SER A 302 5.37 8.83 25.37
C SER A 302 5.70 10.08 26.20
N TRP A 303 6.98 10.38 26.42
CA TRP A 303 7.41 11.61 27.07
C TRP A 303 7.18 12.84 26.18
N GLU A 304 7.52 12.78 24.89
CA GLU A 304 7.33 13.90 23.96
C GLU A 304 5.83 14.21 23.78
N PHE A 305 4.97 13.21 23.69
CA PHE A 305 3.51 13.40 23.72
C PHE A 305 3.04 14.07 24.99
N ARG A 306 3.38 13.52 26.17
CA ARG A 306 2.97 14.07 27.46
C ARG A 306 3.45 15.51 27.60
N HIS A 307 4.70 15.78 27.27
CA HIS A 307 5.27 17.12 27.37
C HIS A 307 4.58 18.11 26.43
N ALA A 308 4.30 17.74 25.18
CA ALA A 308 3.59 18.58 24.23
C ALA A 308 2.17 18.93 24.72
N PHE A 309 1.41 17.94 25.22
CA PHE A 309 0.08 18.18 25.76
C PHE A 309 0.09 18.93 27.10
N GLU A 310 1.13 18.79 27.93
CA GLU A 310 1.33 19.65 29.11
C GLU A 310 1.50 21.12 28.72
N GLN A 311 2.29 21.41 27.68
CA GLN A 311 2.44 22.78 27.17
C GLN A 311 1.12 23.31 26.62
N ALA A 312 0.39 22.50 25.84
CA ALA A 312 -0.91 22.86 25.31
C ALA A 312 -1.95 23.10 26.42
N ALA A 313 -1.94 22.30 27.48
CA ALA A 313 -2.83 22.45 28.64
C ALA A 313 -2.49 23.71 29.45
N ALA A 314 -1.20 24.05 29.59
CA ALA A 314 -0.79 25.31 30.20
C ALA A 314 -1.24 26.52 29.36
N HIS A 315 -1.15 26.41 28.02
CA HIS A 315 -1.64 27.43 27.11
C HIS A 315 -3.17 27.61 27.21
N VAL A 316 -3.95 26.51 27.25
CA VAL A 316 -5.40 26.55 27.47
C VAL A 316 -5.75 27.24 28.79
N ARG A 317 -5.09 26.87 29.90
CA ARG A 317 -5.32 27.51 31.21
C ARG A 317 -5.03 29.01 31.18
N ALA A 318 -3.92 29.42 30.58
CA ALA A 318 -3.56 30.83 30.47
C ALA A 318 -4.58 31.63 29.64
N GLN A 319 -5.11 31.03 28.55
CA GLN A 319 -6.19 31.64 27.77
C GLN A 319 -7.48 31.76 28.57
N ASP A 320 -7.89 30.69 29.26
CA ASP A 320 -9.13 30.67 30.04
C ASP A 320 -9.07 31.67 31.21
N ASP A 321 -7.93 31.74 31.92
CA ASP A 321 -7.70 32.71 33.00
C ASP A 321 -7.77 34.15 32.48
N TRP A 322 -7.14 34.43 31.33
CA TRP A 322 -7.22 35.74 30.69
C TRP A 322 -8.66 36.09 30.29
N CYS A 323 -9.38 35.16 29.67
CA CYS A 323 -10.77 35.35 29.24
C CYS A 323 -11.70 35.62 30.43
N ASN A 324 -11.57 34.83 31.49
CA ASN A 324 -12.36 35.00 32.72
C ASN A 324 -12.06 36.35 33.40
N ALA A 325 -10.79 36.75 33.43
CA ALA A 325 -10.39 38.04 33.99
C ALA A 325 -10.95 39.21 33.18
N ALA A 326 -10.82 39.18 31.85
CA ALA A 326 -11.33 40.21 30.95
C ALA A 326 -12.85 40.40 31.06
N GLU A 327 -13.61 39.30 31.20
CA GLU A 327 -15.06 39.32 31.42
C GLU A 327 -15.44 39.87 32.81
N THR A 328 -14.62 39.61 33.83
CA THR A 328 -14.90 39.99 35.22
C THR A 328 -14.55 41.45 35.52
N VAL A 329 -13.35 41.89 35.12
CA VAL A 329 -12.83 43.22 35.49
C VAL A 329 -13.06 44.29 34.42
N GLY A 330 -13.40 43.86 33.20
CA GLY A 330 -13.52 44.68 31.99
C GLY A 330 -12.21 44.70 31.19
N VAL A 331 -12.32 44.61 29.87
CA VAL A 331 -11.17 44.43 28.98
C VAL A 331 -10.20 45.61 29.04
N GLU A 332 -10.71 46.82 29.28
CA GLU A 332 -9.90 48.04 29.41
C GLU A 332 -8.99 48.05 30.66
N LYS A 333 -9.14 47.10 31.59
CA LYS A 333 -8.27 46.94 32.77
C LYS A 333 -7.23 45.83 32.61
N MET A 334 -7.19 45.15 31.47
CA MET A 334 -6.19 44.14 31.19
C MET A 334 -4.84 44.81 30.89
N ASP A 335 -3.76 44.22 31.41
CA ASP A 335 -2.37 44.67 31.21
C ASP A 335 -1.61 43.84 30.17
N THR A 336 -2.23 42.77 29.67
CA THR A 336 -1.71 41.82 28.70
C THR A 336 -2.76 41.46 27.66
N TYR A 337 -2.34 41.03 26.48
CA TYR A 337 -3.23 40.45 25.46
C TYR A 337 -3.49 38.97 25.74
N LEU A 338 -4.54 38.43 25.10
CA LEU A 338 -4.83 37.00 25.16
C LEU A 338 -3.63 36.20 24.63
N PRO A 339 -3.14 35.16 25.33
CA PRO A 339 -2.08 34.30 24.81
C PRO A 339 -2.49 33.61 23.50
N GLN A 340 -1.65 33.78 22.47
CA GLN A 340 -1.87 33.29 21.11
C GLN A 340 -0.58 32.66 20.55
N ASP A 341 0.05 31.74 21.29
CA ASP A 341 1.23 31.04 20.77
C ASP A 341 0.80 30.01 19.71
N LEU A 342 1.06 30.33 18.45
CA LEU A 342 0.71 29.50 17.30
C LEU A 342 1.26 28.07 17.44
N ARG A 343 2.40 27.89 18.12
CA ARG A 343 3.00 26.57 18.31
C ARG A 343 2.06 25.58 19.01
N TRP A 344 1.23 26.05 19.93
CA TRP A 344 0.37 25.20 20.75
C TRP A 344 -1.10 25.31 20.38
N GLU A 345 -1.46 26.17 19.42
CA GLU A 345 -2.85 26.49 19.09
C GLU A 345 -3.65 25.23 18.69
N THR A 346 -3.14 24.43 17.75
CA THR A 346 -3.82 23.20 17.30
C THR A 346 -4.00 22.20 18.44
N LEU A 347 -2.98 21.99 19.30
CA LEU A 347 -3.10 21.08 20.44
C LEU A 347 -4.03 21.62 21.53
N SER A 348 -4.05 22.93 21.76
CA SER A 348 -5.05 23.57 22.61
C SER A 348 -6.47 23.34 22.06
N ALA A 349 -6.65 23.41 20.75
CA ALA A 349 -7.92 23.10 20.09
C ALA A 349 -8.30 21.61 20.21
N VAL A 350 -7.33 20.68 20.18
CA VAL A 350 -7.53 19.25 20.50
C VAL A 350 -8.10 19.10 21.91
N LEU A 351 -7.48 19.73 22.92
CA LEU A 351 -7.93 19.67 24.32
C LEU A 351 -9.33 20.28 24.53
N ARG A 352 -9.72 21.23 23.67
CA ARG A 352 -11.06 21.83 23.66
C ARG A 352 -12.10 21.00 22.89
N GLY A 353 -11.68 19.91 22.26
CA GLY A 353 -12.55 19.03 21.46
C GLY A 353 -12.95 19.63 20.11
N GLN A 354 -12.11 20.47 19.53
CA GLN A 354 -12.35 21.18 18.26
C GLN A 354 -11.61 20.54 17.07
N VAL A 355 -10.73 19.57 17.33
CA VAL A 355 -9.86 18.92 16.33
C VAL A 355 -9.99 17.41 16.44
N TYR A 356 -10.08 16.73 15.31
CA TYR A 356 -10.13 15.28 15.20
C TYR A 356 -8.73 14.68 15.10
N VAL A 357 -8.36 13.91 16.11
CA VAL A 357 -7.05 13.25 16.20
C VAL A 357 -7.07 11.95 15.40
N ASN A 358 -6.17 11.87 14.42
CA ASN A 358 -5.88 10.68 13.64
C ASN A 358 -4.43 10.26 13.92
N THR A 359 -4.21 9.00 14.29
CA THR A 359 -2.90 8.61 14.83
C THR A 359 -2.39 7.27 14.28
N HIS A 360 -1.17 7.28 13.76
CA HIS A 360 -0.45 6.09 13.28
C HIS A 360 0.13 5.35 14.47
N CYS A 361 -0.43 4.20 14.87
CA CYS A 361 0.11 3.38 15.96
C CYS A 361 -0.20 1.91 15.66
N TYR A 362 0.80 1.03 15.80
CA TYR A 362 0.72 -0.34 15.29
C TYR A 362 0.56 -1.39 16.38
N THR A 363 1.45 -1.35 17.38
CA THR A 363 1.59 -2.44 18.35
C THR A 363 0.76 -2.22 19.60
N ILE A 364 0.51 -3.28 20.37
CA ILE A 364 -0.21 -3.21 21.65
C ILE A 364 0.38 -2.13 22.58
N PRO A 365 1.71 -2.05 22.83
CA PRO A 365 2.28 -0.96 23.62
C PRO A 365 2.01 0.44 23.06
N ASP A 366 2.02 0.61 21.73
CA ASP A 366 1.73 1.91 21.09
C ASP A 366 0.27 2.30 21.33
N LEU A 367 -0.65 1.35 21.17
CA LEU A 367 -2.09 1.53 21.35
C LEU A 367 -2.44 1.82 22.82
N GLU A 368 -1.93 1.03 23.76
CA GLU A 368 -2.13 1.23 25.21
C GLU A 368 -1.63 2.61 25.64
N ALA A 369 -0.39 2.96 25.27
CA ALA A 369 0.19 4.25 25.65
C ALA A 369 -0.60 5.43 25.09
N PHE A 370 -1.04 5.36 23.83
CA PHE A 370 -1.82 6.45 23.24
C PHE A 370 -3.23 6.56 23.83
N VAL A 371 -3.86 5.42 24.17
CA VAL A 371 -5.12 5.41 24.94
C VAL A 371 -4.92 6.06 26.31
N ASP A 372 -3.82 5.78 27.00
CA ASP A 372 -3.49 6.42 28.28
C ASP A 372 -3.31 7.93 28.12
N HIS A 373 -2.58 8.40 27.10
CA HIS A 373 -2.43 9.84 26.80
C HIS A 373 -3.79 10.51 26.52
N SER A 374 -4.67 9.82 25.78
CA SER A 374 -6.02 10.33 25.50
C SER A 374 -6.84 10.52 26.77
N ASN A 375 -6.71 9.61 27.75
CA ASN A 375 -7.38 9.67 29.05
C ASN A 375 -6.74 10.69 30.00
N GLU A 376 -5.41 10.80 30.00
CA GLU A 376 -4.64 11.74 30.82
C GLU A 376 -5.01 13.19 30.48
N PHE A 377 -5.07 13.51 29.18
CA PHE A 377 -5.33 14.86 28.69
C PHE A 377 -6.77 15.09 28.19
N LYS A 378 -7.62 14.05 28.24
CA LYS A 378 -9.06 14.12 27.96
C LYS A 378 -9.42 14.58 26.54
N PHE A 379 -8.75 14.04 25.54
CA PHE A 379 -9.07 14.27 24.12
C PHE A 379 -9.51 12.98 23.43
N SER A 380 -10.34 13.09 22.39
CA SER A 380 -10.87 11.92 21.68
C SER A 380 -10.03 11.57 20.46
N VAL A 381 -9.79 10.27 20.27
CA VAL A 381 -9.14 9.71 19.08
C VAL A 381 -10.20 9.28 18.08
N ARG A 382 -10.13 9.75 16.84
CA ARG A 382 -11.09 9.38 15.80
C ARG A 382 -10.76 8.05 15.15
N ALA A 383 -9.50 7.85 14.79
CA ALA A 383 -9.02 6.59 14.24
C ALA A 383 -7.56 6.34 14.60
N PHE A 384 -7.25 5.06 14.85
CA PHE A 384 -5.91 4.53 14.73
C PHE A 384 -5.66 4.13 13.27
N HIS A 385 -4.53 4.56 12.71
CA HIS A 385 -4.13 4.34 11.33
C HIS A 385 -3.14 3.17 11.23
N HIS A 386 -3.31 2.34 10.17
CA HIS A 386 -2.70 1.04 9.88
C HIS A 386 -2.99 -0.04 10.93
N ALA A 387 -2.69 0.27 12.19
CA ALA A 387 -3.30 -0.32 13.38
C ALA A 387 -3.31 -1.86 13.40
N HIS A 388 -2.23 -2.49 12.91
CA HIS A 388 -2.18 -3.92 12.63
C HIS A 388 -2.48 -4.82 13.83
N GLN A 389 -2.25 -4.38 15.08
CA GLN A 389 -2.57 -5.18 16.28
C GLN A 389 -3.89 -4.81 16.97
N THR A 390 -4.70 -3.91 16.40
CA THR A 390 -5.98 -3.50 17.02
C THR A 390 -6.95 -4.65 17.23
N PHE A 391 -6.97 -5.63 16.33
CA PHE A 391 -7.83 -6.82 16.43
C PHE A 391 -7.49 -7.70 17.65
N LEU A 392 -6.29 -7.57 18.21
CA LEU A 392 -5.88 -8.29 19.42
C LEU A 392 -6.35 -7.61 20.71
N VAL A 393 -6.70 -6.32 20.66
CA VAL A 393 -6.97 -5.49 21.83
C VAL A 393 -8.26 -4.66 21.74
N PRO A 394 -9.41 -5.25 21.35
CA PRO A 394 -10.67 -4.51 21.21
C PRO A 394 -11.10 -3.81 22.51
N GLU A 395 -10.85 -4.41 23.67
CA GLU A 395 -11.17 -3.80 24.97
C GLU A 395 -10.28 -2.59 25.29
N VAL A 396 -9.01 -2.59 24.84
CA VAL A 396 -8.13 -1.42 25.00
C VAL A 396 -8.69 -0.23 24.22
N LEU A 397 -9.15 -0.46 22.99
CA LEU A 397 -9.75 0.59 22.16
C LEU A 397 -11.00 1.19 22.79
N LYS A 398 -11.84 0.37 23.44
CA LYS A 398 -13.04 0.83 24.15
C LYS A 398 -12.74 1.70 25.37
N ARG A 399 -11.52 1.66 25.91
CA ARG A 399 -11.07 2.53 27.02
C ARG A 399 -10.62 3.92 26.59
N ALA A 400 -10.49 4.19 25.28
CA ALA A 400 -10.09 5.51 24.79
C ALA A 400 -11.08 6.60 25.25
N TRP A 401 -10.56 7.80 25.53
CA TRP A 401 -11.39 8.91 25.97
C TRP A 401 -12.37 9.37 24.87
N GLY A 402 -13.62 9.64 25.25
CA GLY A 402 -14.65 10.18 24.35
C GLY A 402 -15.98 9.44 24.43
N SER A 403 -16.93 9.85 23.58
CA SER A 403 -18.28 9.27 23.52
C SER A 403 -18.37 8.01 22.66
N SER A 404 -17.31 7.67 21.92
CA SER A 404 -17.25 6.52 21.02
C SER A 404 -15.81 6.02 20.92
N PRO A 405 -15.58 4.69 20.82
CA PRO A 405 -14.25 4.15 20.61
C PRO A 405 -13.68 4.62 19.24
N PRO A 406 -12.35 4.74 19.11
CA PRO A 406 -11.69 5.04 17.85
C PRO A 406 -12.01 3.96 16.82
N ALA A 407 -12.11 4.36 15.55
CA ALA A 407 -12.09 3.42 14.44
C ALA A 407 -10.68 2.84 14.25
N SER A 408 -10.60 1.72 13.54
CA SER A 408 -9.32 1.18 13.04
C SER A 408 -9.31 1.35 11.52
N ALA A 409 -8.47 2.25 11.03
CA ALA A 409 -8.16 2.38 9.61
C ALA A 409 -7.03 1.41 9.27
N LEU A 410 -7.33 0.37 8.49
CA LEU A 410 -6.49 -0.80 8.26
C LEU A 410 -6.10 -0.92 6.78
N PHE A 411 -5.04 -1.68 6.55
CA PHE A 411 -4.86 -2.42 5.30
C PHE A 411 -5.52 -3.80 5.44
N ALA A 412 -6.02 -4.36 4.34
CA ALA A 412 -6.54 -5.72 4.31
C ALA A 412 -5.43 -6.74 4.55
N ASP A 413 -4.27 -6.56 3.92
CA ASP A 413 -3.20 -7.56 3.91
C ASP A 413 -1.77 -7.04 3.67
N ASN A 414 -1.58 -5.75 3.35
CA ASN A 414 -0.26 -5.13 3.34
C ASN A 414 0.36 -5.25 4.74
N MET A 415 1.35 -6.14 4.89
CA MET A 415 1.92 -6.61 6.17
C MET A 415 3.38 -7.02 5.97
N TRP A 416 4.11 -7.26 7.06
CA TRP A 416 5.49 -7.79 7.08
C TRP A 416 6.59 -6.84 6.62
N TYR A 417 6.25 -5.61 6.24
CA TYR A 417 7.23 -4.59 5.82
C TYR A 417 8.02 -3.96 6.99
N LYS A 418 7.53 -4.07 8.23
CA LYS A 418 8.16 -3.58 9.47
C LYS A 418 7.99 -4.57 10.61
N ALA A 419 8.82 -4.50 11.64
CA ALA A 419 8.66 -5.33 12.84
C ALA A 419 7.30 -5.08 13.51
N GLU A 420 6.85 -3.82 13.58
CA GLU A 420 5.52 -3.47 14.09
C GLU A 420 4.35 -3.88 13.17
N ALA A 421 4.62 -4.16 11.90
CA ALA A 421 3.65 -4.68 10.92
C ALA A 421 3.75 -6.20 10.71
N TYR A 422 4.61 -6.89 11.48
CA TYR A 422 4.82 -8.33 11.33
C TYR A 422 3.65 -9.16 11.85
N ILE A 423 2.94 -8.64 12.85
CA ILE A 423 1.71 -9.22 13.40
C ILE A 423 0.52 -8.43 12.84
N GLY A 424 -0.01 -8.93 11.72
CA GLY A 424 -1.30 -8.53 11.14
C GLY A 424 -2.12 -9.78 10.82
N SER A 425 -3.41 -9.59 10.53
CA SER A 425 -4.33 -10.64 10.10
C SER A 425 -5.34 -10.06 9.11
N GLU A 426 -5.63 -10.82 8.05
CA GLU A 426 -6.64 -10.49 7.04
C GLU A 426 -8.06 -10.49 7.63
N TYR A 427 -8.25 -11.19 8.76
CA TYR A 427 -9.49 -11.24 9.52
C TYR A 427 -9.67 -10.07 10.50
N ALA A 428 -8.71 -9.14 10.59
CA ALA A 428 -8.74 -8.04 11.57
C ALA A 428 -10.04 -7.23 11.49
N GLY A 429 -10.50 -6.90 10.27
CA GLY A 429 -11.75 -6.16 10.06
C GLY A 429 -12.97 -6.88 10.63
N LYS A 430 -13.07 -8.20 10.38
CA LYS A 430 -14.14 -9.06 10.91
C LYS A 430 -14.12 -9.09 12.43
N VAL A 431 -12.96 -9.36 13.04
CA VAL A 431 -12.82 -9.45 14.50
C VAL A 431 -13.20 -8.14 15.18
N LEU A 432 -12.76 -7.00 14.64
CA LEU A 432 -13.13 -5.69 15.17
C LEU A 432 -14.63 -5.44 15.04
N TYR A 433 -15.23 -5.80 13.90
CA TYR A 433 -16.66 -5.66 13.67
C TYR A 433 -17.49 -6.50 14.66
N GLU A 434 -17.13 -7.77 14.87
CA GLU A 434 -17.81 -8.64 15.85
C GLU A 434 -17.68 -8.11 17.29
N ASN A 435 -16.61 -7.37 17.60
CA ASN A 435 -16.40 -6.74 18.90
C ASN A 435 -17.04 -5.35 19.06
N GLY A 436 -17.90 -4.93 18.13
CA GLY A 436 -18.62 -3.66 18.19
C GLY A 436 -17.78 -2.43 17.82
N LEU A 437 -16.64 -2.64 17.14
CA LEU A 437 -15.76 -1.57 16.66
C LEU A 437 -16.00 -1.30 15.16
N THR A 438 -15.41 -0.22 14.66
CA THR A 438 -15.57 0.23 13.26
C THR A 438 -14.26 0.00 12.50
N PRO A 439 -14.18 -1.01 11.63
CA PRO A 439 -13.10 -1.11 10.66
C PRO A 439 -13.32 -0.13 9.51
N ILE A 440 -12.23 0.46 9.02
CA ILE A 440 -12.16 1.33 7.84
C ILE A 440 -10.97 0.86 7.01
N TYR A 441 -11.06 0.90 5.69
CA TYR A 441 -9.95 0.54 4.80
C TYR A 441 -9.38 1.78 4.12
N VAL A 442 -8.05 1.87 4.07
CA VAL A 442 -7.32 3.05 3.58
C VAL A 442 -6.18 2.64 2.66
N SER A 443 -5.75 3.58 1.80
CA SER A 443 -4.66 3.34 0.87
C SER A 443 -3.28 3.69 1.44
N ASP A 444 -3.23 4.67 2.35
CA ASP A 444 -1.98 5.33 2.73
C ASP A 444 -1.18 5.81 1.50
N ASN A 445 -1.89 6.22 0.45
CA ASN A 445 -1.30 6.52 -0.85
C ASN A 445 -0.15 7.53 -0.71
N PRO A 446 1.04 7.23 -1.27
CA PRO A 446 1.27 6.25 -2.33
C PRO A 446 1.75 4.86 -1.88
N VAL A 447 1.55 4.42 -0.62
CA VAL A 447 1.90 3.04 -0.20
C VAL A 447 1.08 2.01 -0.98
N ILE A 448 -0.25 2.10 -0.94
CA ILE A 448 -1.14 1.39 -1.88
C ILE A 448 -1.73 2.43 -2.83
N ASN A 449 -1.89 2.06 -4.10
CA ASN A 449 -2.57 2.90 -5.08
C ASN A 449 -4.01 3.20 -4.65
N ALA A 450 -4.31 4.46 -4.31
CA ALA A 450 -5.65 4.86 -3.88
C ALA A 450 -6.74 4.65 -4.95
N GLN A 451 -6.38 4.54 -6.24
CA GLN A 451 -7.31 4.13 -7.30
C GLN A 451 -7.98 2.78 -7.01
N HIS A 452 -7.34 1.92 -6.22
CA HIS A 452 -7.81 0.57 -5.92
C HIS A 452 -8.17 0.39 -4.45
N VAL A 453 -8.35 1.45 -3.66
CA VAL A 453 -8.66 1.33 -2.22
C VAL A 453 -9.95 0.55 -1.91
N VAL A 454 -10.93 0.56 -2.82
CA VAL A 454 -12.14 -0.28 -2.74
C VAL A 454 -11.80 -1.77 -2.71
N PHE A 455 -10.70 -2.17 -3.35
CA PHE A 455 -10.25 -3.56 -3.38
C PHE A 455 -9.81 -4.05 -2.00
N GLU A 456 -9.33 -3.16 -1.12
CA GLU A 456 -9.06 -3.52 0.29
C GLU A 456 -10.34 -3.92 1.03
N ALA A 457 -11.45 -3.19 0.79
CA ALA A 457 -12.76 -3.56 1.33
C ALA A 457 -13.31 -4.85 0.69
N ALA A 458 -13.04 -5.08 -0.60
CA ALA A 458 -13.39 -6.32 -1.28
C ALA A 458 -12.68 -7.52 -0.62
N LYS A 459 -11.36 -7.41 -0.40
CA LYS A 459 -10.58 -8.44 0.31
C LYS A 459 -11.14 -8.68 1.71
N ALA A 460 -11.45 -7.62 2.46
CA ALA A 460 -12.06 -7.73 3.79
C ALA A 460 -13.39 -8.50 3.80
N PHE A 461 -14.27 -8.23 2.82
CA PHE A 461 -15.49 -9.01 2.61
C PHE A 461 -15.16 -10.48 2.34
N GLY A 462 -14.16 -10.73 1.48
CA GLY A 462 -13.60 -12.04 1.24
C GLY A 462 -13.14 -12.75 2.52
N TYR A 463 -12.62 -12.03 3.51
CA TYR A 463 -12.21 -12.55 4.83
C TYR A 463 -13.31 -12.49 5.91
N GLY A 464 -14.58 -12.33 5.50
CA GLY A 464 -15.74 -12.53 6.35
C GLY A 464 -16.25 -11.28 7.07
N LEU A 465 -15.79 -10.08 6.70
CA LEU A 465 -16.51 -8.86 7.06
C LEU A 465 -17.86 -8.84 6.31
N PRO A 466 -19.00 -8.56 6.97
CA PRO A 466 -20.29 -8.52 6.27
C PRO A 466 -20.30 -7.50 5.12
N TYR A 467 -21.04 -7.83 4.04
CA TYR A 467 -21.06 -7.02 2.81
C TYR A 467 -21.36 -5.54 3.05
N HIS A 468 -22.40 -5.23 3.84
CA HIS A 468 -22.78 -3.84 4.13
C HIS A 468 -21.70 -3.10 4.93
N ALA A 469 -21.01 -3.82 5.84
CA ALA A 469 -19.93 -3.27 6.64
C ALA A 469 -18.67 -3.03 5.80
N ALA A 470 -18.37 -3.92 4.84
CA ALA A 470 -17.26 -3.76 3.91
C ALA A 470 -17.46 -2.54 2.99
N LEU A 471 -18.64 -2.38 2.37
CA LEU A 471 -18.95 -1.16 1.62
C LEU A 471 -18.92 0.10 2.50
N ALA A 472 -19.48 0.03 3.71
CA ALA A 472 -19.46 1.14 4.66
C ALA A 472 -18.04 1.55 5.06
N ALA A 473 -17.10 0.61 5.13
CA ALA A 473 -15.71 0.84 5.51
C ALA A 473 -14.93 1.77 4.56
N VAL A 474 -15.48 2.06 3.37
CA VAL A 474 -14.90 3.00 2.39
C VAL A 474 -15.92 4.07 1.93
N THR A 475 -17.09 4.15 2.57
CA THR A 475 -18.15 5.12 2.27
C THR A 475 -18.68 5.80 3.54
N THR A 476 -19.69 5.21 4.20
CA THR A 476 -20.39 5.82 5.35
C THR A 476 -19.51 5.93 6.58
N ALA A 477 -18.73 4.91 6.92
CA ALA A 477 -17.89 4.89 8.11
C ALA A 477 -16.82 5.99 8.12
N PRO A 478 -15.98 6.16 7.06
CA PRO A 478 -15.07 7.30 7.01
C PRO A 478 -15.80 8.65 6.95
N ALA A 479 -16.95 8.78 6.28
CA ALA A 479 -17.72 10.03 6.30
C ALA A 479 -18.12 10.43 7.74
N GLU A 480 -18.63 9.49 8.53
CA GLU A 480 -18.99 9.70 9.94
C GLU A 480 -17.77 10.05 10.79
N ARG A 481 -16.64 9.33 10.63
CA ARG A 481 -15.42 9.59 11.41
C ARG A 481 -14.75 10.92 11.07
N LEU A 482 -14.98 11.44 9.86
CA LEU A 482 -14.54 12.77 9.45
C LEU A 482 -15.52 13.89 9.87
N GLY A 483 -16.67 13.57 10.48
CA GLY A 483 -17.68 14.58 10.83
C GLY A 483 -18.46 15.11 9.62
N LEU A 484 -18.49 14.34 8.54
CA LEU A 484 -19.16 14.65 7.27
C LEU A 484 -20.29 13.66 6.93
N GLY A 485 -20.72 12.84 7.89
CA GLY A 485 -21.73 11.78 7.70
C GLY A 485 -23.13 12.29 7.33
N GLN A 486 -23.39 13.59 7.47
CA GLN A 486 -24.62 14.22 6.98
C GLN A 486 -24.52 14.70 5.53
N ARG A 487 -23.32 14.72 4.94
CA ARG A 487 -23.06 15.23 3.59
C ARG A 487 -22.54 14.17 2.62
N LEU A 488 -21.79 13.19 3.12
CA LEU A 488 -21.06 12.21 2.30
C LEU A 488 -21.42 10.77 2.70
N GLY A 489 -21.04 9.80 1.86
CA GLY A 489 -21.14 8.38 2.15
C GLY A 489 -22.49 7.73 1.83
N LYS A 490 -23.54 8.49 1.53
CA LYS A 490 -24.88 7.96 1.23
C LYS A 490 -25.49 8.55 -0.04
N ILE A 491 -26.37 7.79 -0.70
CA ILE A 491 -27.19 8.25 -1.84
C ILE A 491 -28.56 8.68 -1.30
N LYS A 492 -28.65 9.91 -0.80
CA LYS A 492 -29.85 10.45 -0.15
C LYS A 492 -30.07 11.93 -0.47
N PRO A 493 -31.31 12.43 -0.58
CA PRO A 493 -31.57 13.85 -0.75
C PRO A 493 -30.86 14.73 0.27
N GLY A 494 -30.26 15.82 -0.20
CA GLY A 494 -29.49 16.76 0.62
C GLY A 494 -28.02 16.38 0.82
N PHE A 495 -27.57 15.19 0.40
CA PHE A 495 -26.16 14.83 0.40
C PHE A 495 -25.45 15.47 -0.80
N ASP A 496 -24.14 15.64 -0.70
CA ASP A 496 -23.33 16.12 -1.81
C ASP A 496 -23.43 15.10 -2.96
N ALA A 497 -23.51 15.60 -4.21
CA ALA A 497 -23.63 14.77 -5.40
C ALA A 497 -22.30 14.14 -5.82
N ASP A 498 -21.71 13.36 -4.91
CA ASP A 498 -20.51 12.57 -5.11
C ASP A 498 -20.93 11.11 -5.39
N ILE A 499 -20.84 10.68 -6.64
CA ILE A 499 -21.47 9.45 -7.14
C ILE A 499 -20.51 8.68 -8.02
N VAL A 500 -20.53 7.36 -7.88
CA VAL A 500 -19.78 6.44 -8.76
C VAL A 500 -20.73 5.43 -9.36
N VAL A 501 -20.67 5.28 -10.68
CA VAL A 501 -21.32 4.17 -11.39
C VAL A 501 -20.25 3.17 -11.80
N TRP A 502 -20.46 1.89 -11.48
CA TRP A 502 -19.49 0.81 -11.63
C TRP A 502 -19.86 -0.12 -12.78
N ASP A 503 -18.89 -0.81 -13.38
CA ASP A 503 -19.14 -1.84 -14.39
C ASP A 503 -19.54 -3.20 -13.80
N SER A 504 -19.22 -3.44 -12.53
CA SER A 504 -19.61 -4.62 -11.74
C SER A 504 -19.88 -4.22 -10.29
N ASP A 505 -20.20 -5.20 -9.43
CA ASP A 505 -20.25 -4.97 -7.99
C ASP A 505 -18.91 -4.39 -7.48
N PRO A 506 -18.91 -3.31 -6.68
CA PRO A 506 -17.67 -2.69 -6.19
C PRO A 506 -16.77 -3.62 -5.37
N LEU A 507 -17.32 -4.65 -4.73
CA LEU A 507 -16.55 -5.62 -3.94
C LEU A 507 -16.09 -6.84 -4.75
N SER A 508 -16.17 -6.78 -6.08
CA SER A 508 -15.67 -7.84 -6.99
C SER A 508 -14.28 -7.53 -7.53
N VAL A 509 -13.55 -8.58 -7.94
CA VAL A 509 -12.24 -8.44 -8.57
C VAL A 509 -12.37 -7.65 -9.88
N GLY A 510 -11.52 -6.64 -10.05
CA GLY A 510 -11.47 -5.82 -11.27
C GLY A 510 -12.59 -4.80 -11.41
N ALA A 511 -13.46 -4.60 -10.40
CA ALA A 511 -14.51 -3.58 -10.45
C ALA A 511 -13.94 -2.20 -10.83
N THR A 512 -14.50 -1.58 -11.88
CA THR A 512 -13.97 -0.33 -12.45
C THR A 512 -15.08 0.71 -12.59
N PRO A 513 -14.84 1.97 -12.19
CA PRO A 513 -15.78 3.05 -12.45
C PRO A 513 -16.00 3.31 -13.93
N VAL A 514 -17.27 3.46 -14.30
CA VAL A 514 -17.74 3.84 -15.64
C VAL A 514 -17.91 5.35 -15.74
N GLN A 515 -18.30 6.01 -14.64
CA GLN A 515 -18.35 7.46 -14.53
C GLN A 515 -18.33 7.85 -13.05
N VAL A 516 -17.75 9.02 -12.77
CA VAL A 516 -17.67 9.62 -11.43
C VAL A 516 -18.22 11.04 -11.50
N TRP A 517 -19.07 11.41 -10.56
CA TRP A 517 -19.50 12.78 -10.34
C TRP A 517 -18.95 13.26 -9.00
N ILE A 518 -18.46 14.50 -8.96
CA ILE A 518 -18.09 15.21 -7.74
C ILE A 518 -18.84 16.53 -7.74
N ASP A 519 -19.55 16.82 -6.65
CA ASP A 519 -20.44 17.98 -6.54
C ASP A 519 -21.39 18.09 -7.77
N GLY A 520 -21.88 16.95 -8.28
CA GLY A 520 -22.80 16.87 -9.41
C GLY A 520 -22.18 17.07 -10.79
N THR A 521 -20.86 17.25 -10.89
CA THR A 521 -20.15 17.44 -12.16
C THR A 521 -19.45 16.16 -12.57
N ALA A 522 -19.70 15.69 -13.79
CA ALA A 522 -19.03 14.52 -14.35
C ALA A 522 -17.53 14.79 -14.46
N GLN A 523 -16.71 13.86 -13.97
CA GLN A 523 -15.25 14.01 -13.91
C GLN A 523 -14.53 13.49 -15.16
N PHE A 524 -15.23 12.73 -16.01
CA PHE A 524 -14.70 12.22 -17.27
C PHE A 524 -15.65 12.55 -18.41
N GLU A 525 -15.17 13.23 -19.45
CA GLU A 525 -15.97 13.57 -20.63
C GLU A 525 -16.24 12.33 -21.49
N ASP A 526 -15.22 11.51 -21.74
CA ASP A 526 -15.28 10.27 -22.52
C ASP A 526 -14.58 9.12 -21.76
N PRO A 527 -15.20 8.57 -20.70
CA PRO A 527 -14.59 7.52 -19.92
C PRO A 527 -14.51 6.22 -20.72
N VAL A 528 -13.35 5.55 -20.67
CA VAL A 528 -13.18 4.24 -21.28
C VAL A 528 -14.04 3.22 -20.53
N LYS A 529 -15.01 2.63 -21.24
CA LYS A 529 -15.84 1.55 -20.72
C LYS A 529 -15.26 0.21 -21.15
N LEU A 530 -14.91 -0.62 -20.17
CA LEU A 530 -14.45 -1.98 -20.42
C LEU A 530 -15.63 -2.83 -20.92
N ASN A 531 -15.36 -3.67 -21.92
CA ASN A 531 -16.35 -4.63 -22.43
C ASN A 531 -16.44 -5.83 -21.49
N LYS A 532 -17.20 -5.69 -20.41
CA LYS A 532 -17.44 -6.76 -19.43
C LYS A 532 -18.86 -7.29 -19.55
N HIS A 533 -19.04 -8.57 -19.25
CA HIS A 533 -20.37 -9.13 -19.05
C HIS A 533 -21.01 -8.49 -17.81
N PHE A 534 -22.27 -8.06 -17.96
CA PHE A 534 -23.04 -7.52 -16.84
C PHE A 534 -23.23 -8.59 -15.77
N LEU A 535 -22.77 -8.31 -14.55
CA LEU A 535 -22.98 -9.14 -13.38
C LEU A 535 -23.92 -8.41 -12.41
N PRO A 536 -24.93 -9.09 -11.84
CA PRO A 536 -25.73 -8.52 -10.77
C PRO A 536 -24.86 -8.27 -9.52
N PRO A 537 -25.34 -7.47 -8.54
CA PRO A 537 -24.66 -7.34 -7.26
C PRO A 537 -24.40 -8.71 -6.60
N VAL A 538 -23.31 -8.80 -5.85
CA VAL A 538 -22.93 -10.00 -5.11
C VAL A 538 -24.01 -10.28 -4.05
N ASP A 539 -24.31 -11.56 -3.84
CA ASP A 539 -25.26 -11.97 -2.80
C ASP A 539 -24.69 -11.66 -1.42
N ALA A 540 -25.30 -10.69 -0.72
CA ALA A 540 -24.87 -10.26 0.61
C ALA A 540 -25.00 -11.36 1.68
N THR A 541 -25.75 -12.43 1.40
CA THR A 541 -25.99 -13.54 2.34
C THR A 541 -25.01 -14.71 2.17
N SER A 542 -24.23 -14.74 1.08
CA SER A 542 -23.26 -15.80 0.83
C SER A 542 -21.97 -15.62 1.64
N GLN A 543 -22.06 -15.59 2.97
CA GLN A 543 -20.88 -15.65 3.82
C GLN A 543 -20.29 -17.06 3.74
N ARG A 544 -19.04 -17.15 3.28
CA ARG A 544 -18.31 -18.43 3.26
C ARG A 544 -17.79 -18.76 4.66
N PRO A 545 -17.86 -20.03 5.11
CA PRO A 545 -17.31 -20.43 6.39
C PRO A 545 -15.83 -20.06 6.50
N ALA A 546 -15.39 -19.69 7.70
CA ALA A 546 -13.97 -19.54 7.97
C ALA A 546 -13.29 -20.90 7.76
N THR A 547 -12.29 -20.94 6.86
CA THR A 547 -11.44 -22.10 6.67
C THR A 547 -10.44 -22.18 7.82
N ALA A 548 -10.16 -23.38 8.33
CA ALA A 548 -9.11 -23.56 9.35
C ALA A 548 -7.78 -23.00 8.83
N GLU A 549 -7.12 -22.14 9.63
CA GLU A 549 -5.94 -21.42 9.16
C GLU A 549 -4.69 -22.29 9.01
N GLU A 550 -4.59 -23.33 9.84
CA GLU A 550 -3.44 -24.24 9.90
C GLU A 550 -3.74 -25.50 9.09
N PRO A 551 -2.87 -25.87 8.13
CA PRO A 551 -3.06 -27.07 7.35
C PRO A 551 -2.79 -28.34 8.18
N VAL A 552 -3.51 -29.40 7.86
CA VAL A 552 -3.23 -30.76 8.34
C VAL A 552 -2.63 -31.57 7.19
N ASP A 553 -1.56 -32.30 7.47
CA ASP A 553 -0.99 -33.26 6.51
C ASP A 553 -2.02 -34.36 6.23
N ALA A 554 -2.41 -34.51 4.96
CA ALA A 554 -3.29 -35.57 4.50
C ALA A 554 -2.68 -36.30 3.30
N ASN A 555 -2.93 -37.62 3.22
CA ASN A 555 -2.45 -38.48 2.14
C ASN A 555 -3.57 -38.91 1.19
N ASP A 556 -4.76 -39.16 1.74
CA ASP A 556 -5.92 -39.64 1.00
C ASP A 556 -7.10 -38.68 1.25
N LEU A 557 -7.59 -38.04 0.19
CA LEU A 557 -8.67 -37.06 0.22
C LEU A 557 -9.57 -37.23 -1.00
N ILE A 558 -10.86 -36.97 -0.83
CA ILE A 558 -11.80 -36.89 -1.95
C ILE A 558 -12.50 -35.53 -1.91
N PHE A 559 -12.42 -34.81 -3.02
CA PHE A 559 -13.16 -33.57 -3.24
C PHE A 559 -14.31 -33.81 -4.20
N THR A 560 -15.51 -33.37 -3.84
CA THR A 560 -16.69 -33.39 -4.72
C THR A 560 -17.15 -31.96 -5.00
N GLY A 561 -17.89 -31.76 -6.10
CA GLY A 561 -18.38 -30.42 -6.47
C GLY A 561 -17.33 -29.56 -7.18
N VAL A 562 -16.33 -30.18 -7.81
CA VAL A 562 -15.36 -29.46 -8.66
C VAL A 562 -16.03 -29.14 -9.99
N SER A 563 -16.14 -27.85 -10.33
CA SER A 563 -16.76 -27.37 -11.56
C SER A 563 -15.75 -27.25 -12.70
N LYS A 564 -14.49 -26.91 -12.41
CA LYS A 564 -13.44 -26.70 -13.43
C LYS A 564 -12.10 -27.33 -13.04
N SER A 565 -11.41 -27.85 -14.06
CA SER A 565 -10.05 -28.38 -13.96
C SER A 565 -9.15 -27.73 -15.01
N PHE A 566 -8.02 -27.19 -14.55
CA PHE A 566 -6.96 -26.61 -15.36
C PHE A 566 -5.70 -27.47 -15.38
N LEU A 567 -5.80 -28.74 -14.97
CA LEU A 567 -4.72 -29.72 -15.12
C LEU A 567 -4.81 -30.35 -16.51
N SER A 568 -3.72 -30.27 -17.27
CA SER A 568 -3.65 -30.57 -18.71
C SER A 568 -3.66 -32.07 -19.08
N THR A 569 -3.87 -32.96 -18.12
CA THR A 569 -3.92 -34.42 -18.32
C THR A 569 -5.10 -34.98 -17.53
N ASP A 570 -5.95 -35.78 -18.19
CA ASP A 570 -7.01 -36.63 -17.61
C ASP A 570 -8.44 -36.09 -17.51
N LEU A 571 -8.88 -35.18 -18.40
CA LEU A 571 -10.33 -35.11 -18.69
C LEU A 571 -10.68 -36.19 -19.73
N PRO A 572 -11.52 -37.19 -19.41
CA PRO A 572 -11.95 -38.17 -20.40
C PRO A 572 -12.64 -37.48 -21.59
N GLN A 573 -12.34 -37.94 -22.80
CA GLN A 573 -12.98 -37.44 -24.04
C GLN A 573 -14.50 -37.51 -23.89
N GLY A 574 -15.15 -36.35 -23.76
CA GLY A 574 -16.60 -36.22 -23.61
C GLY A 574 -17.10 -35.65 -22.27
N ALA A 575 -16.22 -35.30 -21.33
CA ALA A 575 -16.63 -34.52 -20.15
C ALA A 575 -16.99 -33.09 -20.57
N SER A 576 -18.26 -32.70 -20.42
CA SER A 576 -18.72 -31.33 -20.68
C SER A 576 -18.32 -30.39 -19.53
N GLU A 577 -18.11 -29.11 -19.82
CA GLU A 577 -17.81 -28.00 -18.87
C GLU A 577 -18.79 -27.84 -17.68
N ASN A 578 -19.86 -28.63 -17.59
CA ASN A 578 -20.93 -28.54 -16.59
C ASN A 578 -21.14 -29.83 -15.75
N GLN A 579 -20.17 -30.74 -15.64
CA GLN A 579 -20.28 -31.89 -14.74
C GLN A 579 -19.61 -31.59 -13.40
N ASN A 580 -20.31 -31.85 -12.29
CA ASN A 580 -19.70 -31.85 -10.95
C ASN A 580 -18.68 -32.98 -10.87
N LEU A 581 -17.41 -32.63 -11.04
CA LEU A 581 -16.30 -33.57 -11.00
C LEU A 581 -15.97 -33.93 -9.54
N THR A 582 -15.46 -35.13 -9.39
CA THR A 582 -14.81 -35.63 -8.19
C THR A 582 -13.31 -35.69 -8.45
N VAL A 583 -12.51 -35.25 -7.48
CA VAL A 583 -11.06 -35.37 -7.48
C VAL A 583 -10.67 -36.30 -6.34
N VAL A 584 -9.96 -37.37 -6.68
CA VAL A 584 -9.44 -38.34 -5.71
C VAL A 584 -7.94 -38.16 -5.60
N ILE A 585 -7.48 -37.96 -4.38
CA ILE A 585 -6.08 -37.89 -4.02
C ILE A 585 -5.77 -39.14 -3.20
N SER A 586 -4.75 -39.89 -3.60
CA SER A 586 -4.24 -41.01 -2.81
C SER A 586 -2.73 -41.03 -2.81
N GLY A 587 -2.14 -41.30 -1.63
CA GLY A 587 -0.70 -41.18 -1.43
C GLY A 587 -0.15 -39.80 -1.81
N GLY A 588 -0.94 -38.76 -1.60
CA GLY A 588 -0.62 -37.36 -1.91
C GLY A 588 -0.53 -37.01 -3.41
N LYS A 589 -1.03 -37.89 -4.30
CA LYS A 589 -1.11 -37.64 -5.75
C LYS A 589 -2.56 -37.74 -6.22
N ILE A 590 -2.90 -36.97 -7.24
CA ILE A 590 -4.20 -37.13 -7.91
C ILE A 590 -4.21 -38.46 -8.64
N THR A 591 -5.20 -39.30 -8.34
CA THR A 591 -5.38 -40.61 -8.98
C THR A 591 -6.61 -40.66 -9.89
N CYS A 592 -7.58 -39.77 -9.69
CA CYS A 592 -8.77 -39.66 -10.55
C CYS A 592 -9.34 -38.23 -10.57
N ILE A 593 -9.73 -37.76 -11.75
CA ILE A 593 -10.55 -36.56 -11.97
C ILE A 593 -11.73 -36.96 -12.86
N GLY A 594 -12.97 -36.75 -12.40
CA GLY A 594 -14.17 -37.12 -13.16
C GLY A 594 -15.25 -37.71 -12.27
N ALA A 595 -15.93 -38.77 -12.73
CA ALA A 595 -16.99 -39.42 -11.95
C ALA A 595 -16.45 -40.18 -10.73
N CYS A 596 -15.28 -40.82 -10.85
CA CYS A 596 -14.56 -41.53 -9.78
C CYS A 596 -15.46 -42.40 -8.86
N GLU A 597 -16.48 -43.07 -9.44
CA GLU A 597 -17.53 -43.76 -8.67
C GLU A 597 -16.98 -44.94 -7.84
N ALA A 598 -15.99 -45.65 -8.38
CA ALA A 598 -15.38 -46.80 -7.70
C ALA A 598 -14.61 -46.36 -6.45
N GLU A 599 -13.88 -45.26 -6.56
CA GLU A 599 -13.10 -44.64 -5.49
C GLU A 599 -14.02 -44.04 -4.42
N LEU A 600 -15.09 -43.35 -4.82
CA LEU A 600 -16.14 -42.85 -3.92
C LEU A 600 -16.80 -44.00 -3.14
N HIS A 601 -17.15 -45.09 -3.82
CA HIS A 601 -17.70 -46.27 -3.16
C HIS A 601 -16.71 -46.96 -2.22
N ALA A 602 -15.42 -46.99 -2.55
CA ALA A 602 -14.38 -47.51 -1.68
C ALA A 602 -14.19 -46.63 -0.44
N ALA A 603 -14.12 -45.30 -0.64
CA ALA A 603 -13.97 -44.32 0.43
C ALA A 603 -15.15 -44.27 1.39
N SER A 604 -16.37 -44.50 0.90
CA SER A 604 -17.56 -44.63 1.77
C SER A 604 -17.49 -45.81 2.76
N LYS A 605 -16.51 -46.72 2.58
CA LYS A 605 -16.26 -47.90 3.42
C LYS A 605 -14.96 -47.79 4.22
N SER A 606 -14.21 -46.69 4.10
CA SER A 606 -12.99 -46.39 4.86
C SER A 606 -13.13 -45.06 5.61
N ASP A 607 -12.15 -44.73 6.47
CA ASP A 607 -12.08 -43.42 7.15
C ASP A 607 -11.53 -42.29 6.24
N THR A 608 -11.72 -42.40 4.92
CA THR A 608 -11.20 -41.41 3.95
C THR A 608 -12.06 -40.15 3.99
N LYS A 609 -11.43 -38.98 4.15
CA LYS A 609 -12.13 -37.70 4.28
C LYS A 609 -12.70 -37.25 2.92
N ILE A 610 -14.02 -37.06 2.87
CA ILE A 610 -14.75 -36.53 1.71
C ILE A 610 -15.11 -35.07 2.01
N VAL A 611 -14.73 -34.15 1.12
CA VAL A 611 -14.93 -32.71 1.26
C VAL A 611 -15.76 -32.22 0.08
N ALA A 612 -16.94 -31.68 0.37
CA ALA A 612 -17.79 -31.06 -0.64
C ALA A 612 -17.37 -29.60 -0.84
N LEU A 613 -17.11 -29.22 -2.09
CA LEU A 613 -16.77 -27.86 -2.51
C LEU A 613 -17.99 -27.14 -3.09
N HIS A 614 -18.01 -25.82 -2.98
CA HIS A 614 -19.00 -24.93 -3.57
C HIS A 614 -18.37 -24.25 -4.80
N ASP A 615 -18.62 -24.80 -5.98
CA ASP A 615 -17.97 -24.35 -7.23
C ASP A 615 -16.44 -24.53 -7.14
N GLY A 616 -15.99 -25.78 -6.96
CA GLY A 616 -14.58 -26.09 -6.73
C GLY A 616 -13.71 -26.00 -7.98
N TYR A 617 -12.47 -25.54 -7.83
CA TYR A 617 -11.50 -25.39 -8.92
C TYR A 617 -10.27 -26.24 -8.62
N ILE A 618 -9.73 -26.92 -9.63
CA ILE A 618 -8.40 -27.53 -9.55
C ILE A 618 -7.45 -26.91 -10.56
N THR A 619 -6.29 -26.48 -10.09
CA THR A 619 -5.32 -25.68 -10.86
C THR A 619 -3.91 -26.19 -10.67
N LYS A 620 -3.02 -25.82 -11.60
CA LYS A 620 -1.58 -25.83 -11.34
C LYS A 620 -1.27 -24.79 -10.25
N PRO A 621 -0.27 -25.03 -9.40
CA PRO A 621 0.11 -24.06 -8.38
C PRO A 621 0.68 -22.78 -9.00
N PHE A 622 0.66 -21.71 -8.21
CA PHE A 622 1.26 -20.44 -8.57
C PHE A 622 2.78 -20.47 -8.34
N VAL A 623 3.48 -19.56 -9.02
CA VAL A 623 4.93 -19.37 -8.90
C VAL A 623 5.20 -17.93 -8.47
N ALA A 624 5.84 -17.74 -7.32
CA ALA A 624 6.30 -16.42 -6.89
C ALA A 624 7.62 -16.07 -7.58
N PHE A 625 7.70 -14.88 -8.17
CA PHE A 625 8.91 -14.37 -8.82
C PHE A 625 9.07 -12.87 -8.60
N GLY A 626 10.31 -12.44 -8.46
CA GLY A 626 10.66 -11.03 -8.23
C GLY A 626 10.75 -10.61 -6.77
N SER A 627 10.43 -11.51 -5.84
CA SER A 627 10.35 -11.24 -4.41
C SER A 627 11.63 -11.54 -3.63
N GLY A 628 11.67 -11.09 -2.38
CA GLY A 628 12.67 -11.45 -1.37
C GLY A 628 12.32 -12.72 -0.60
N LEU A 629 11.34 -13.51 -1.04
CA LEU A 629 10.89 -14.71 -0.33
C LEU A 629 12.07 -15.67 -0.09
N GLY A 630 12.24 -16.09 1.16
CA GLY A 630 13.34 -16.98 1.56
C GLY A 630 14.70 -16.31 1.65
N LEU A 631 14.82 -15.04 1.28
CA LEU A 631 16.03 -14.23 1.48
C LEU A 631 15.81 -13.11 2.51
N ASN A 632 14.55 -12.77 2.77
CA ASN A 632 14.13 -11.79 3.76
C ASN A 632 12.90 -12.31 4.54
N ALA A 633 12.78 -11.93 5.82
CA ALA A 633 11.58 -12.18 6.63
C ALA A 633 10.77 -10.92 6.98
N ILE A 634 11.43 -9.77 7.17
CA ILE A 634 10.79 -8.46 7.42
C ILE A 634 11.53 -7.39 6.60
N ASP A 635 10.82 -6.67 5.73
CA ASP A 635 11.46 -5.88 4.66
C ASP A 635 12.35 -4.74 5.19
N ALA A 636 11.91 -4.02 6.22
CA ALA A 636 12.67 -2.91 6.80
C ALA A 636 13.66 -3.33 7.91
N GLU A 637 13.86 -4.62 8.16
CA GLU A 637 14.77 -5.12 9.19
C GLU A 637 15.97 -5.83 8.58
N ASP A 638 17.10 -5.12 8.47
CA ASP A 638 18.36 -5.60 7.90
C ASP A 638 18.86 -6.91 8.52
N VAL A 639 18.54 -7.18 9.79
CA VAL A 639 18.94 -8.42 10.49
C VAL A 639 18.14 -9.65 10.06
N THR A 640 17.04 -9.44 9.36
CA THR A 640 16.19 -10.50 8.80
C THR A 640 16.39 -10.66 7.28
N ASP A 641 17.19 -9.78 6.70
CA ASP A 641 17.61 -9.82 5.30
C ASP A 641 18.98 -10.49 5.20
N ASN A 642 19.14 -11.38 4.22
CA ASN A 642 20.44 -11.97 3.89
C ASN A 642 21.32 -11.03 3.07
N GLY A 643 20.76 -9.88 2.65
CA GLY A 643 21.46 -8.68 2.23
C GLY A 643 22.20 -8.80 0.90
N GLY A 644 22.55 -7.63 0.37
CA GLY A 644 23.48 -7.45 -0.73
C GLY A 644 24.22 -6.14 -0.57
N ARG A 645 25.56 -6.16 -0.69
CA ARG A 645 26.25 -4.92 -1.04
C ARG A 645 26.01 -4.65 -2.53
N PRO A 646 25.64 -3.43 -2.95
CA PRO A 646 25.27 -3.12 -4.34
C PRO A 646 26.30 -3.53 -5.40
N ASP A 647 27.56 -3.62 -5.00
CA ASP A 647 28.73 -3.85 -5.85
C ASP A 647 29.26 -5.30 -5.81
N VAL A 648 28.61 -6.19 -5.07
CA VAL A 648 29.05 -7.59 -4.91
C VAL A 648 28.14 -8.51 -5.70
N PHE A 649 28.73 -9.35 -6.56
CA PHE A 649 27.99 -10.43 -7.21
C PHE A 649 27.71 -11.56 -6.20
N SER A 650 26.44 -11.87 -5.95
CA SER A 650 26.05 -12.89 -4.95
C SER A 650 25.12 -13.96 -5.53
N ARG A 651 25.01 -15.10 -4.84
CA ARG A 651 24.12 -16.19 -5.21
C ARG A 651 23.05 -16.34 -4.14
N ALA A 652 21.78 -16.33 -4.54
CA ALA A 652 20.66 -16.42 -3.61
C ALA A 652 20.65 -17.74 -2.83
N VAL A 653 21.08 -18.84 -3.44
CA VAL A 653 21.10 -20.16 -2.79
C VAL A 653 21.95 -20.19 -1.50
N ASP A 654 23.01 -19.36 -1.45
CA ASP A 654 23.92 -19.31 -0.31
C ASP A 654 23.32 -18.56 0.90
N GLY A 655 22.26 -17.76 0.69
CA GLY A 655 21.52 -17.03 1.72
C GLY A 655 20.11 -17.56 1.95
N LEU A 656 19.73 -18.69 1.36
CA LEU A 656 18.37 -19.19 1.41
C LEU A 656 17.97 -19.65 2.82
N ALA A 657 17.00 -18.94 3.40
CA ALA A 657 16.37 -19.23 4.69
C ALA A 657 14.91 -19.64 4.46
N LEU A 658 14.63 -20.93 4.66
CA LEU A 658 13.28 -21.48 4.59
C LEU A 658 12.55 -21.36 5.95
N ASP A 659 11.30 -21.82 6.03
CA ASP A 659 10.50 -21.80 7.27
C ASP A 659 10.20 -20.39 7.80
N THR A 660 9.99 -19.42 6.89
CA THR A 660 9.60 -18.05 7.25
C THR A 660 8.08 -17.85 7.12
N LYS A 661 7.53 -16.90 7.87
CA LYS A 661 6.09 -16.55 7.82
C LYS A 661 5.62 -16.25 6.39
N LYS A 662 6.41 -15.49 5.63
CA LYS A 662 6.08 -15.15 4.23
C LYS A 662 5.95 -16.39 3.35
N ILE A 663 6.86 -17.36 3.51
CA ILE A 663 6.84 -18.64 2.77
C ILE A 663 5.63 -19.50 3.15
N HIS A 664 5.30 -19.60 4.44
CA HIS A 664 4.13 -20.37 4.89
C HIS A 664 2.83 -19.81 4.31
N TYR A 665 2.71 -18.48 4.27
CA TYR A 665 1.56 -17.83 3.64
C TYR A 665 1.57 -18.06 2.13
N ALA A 666 2.71 -17.95 1.45
CA ALA A 666 2.81 -18.31 0.03
C ALA A 666 2.25 -19.73 -0.23
N HIS A 667 2.69 -20.72 0.54
CA HIS A 667 2.19 -22.09 0.43
C HIS A 667 0.69 -22.20 0.67
N LYS A 668 0.18 -21.55 1.72
CA LYS A 668 -1.24 -21.51 2.08
C LYS A 668 -2.14 -20.98 0.96
N TYR A 669 -1.65 -20.01 0.20
CA TYR A 669 -2.41 -19.39 -0.91
C TYR A 669 -2.13 -20.03 -2.28
N GLY A 670 -1.57 -21.25 -2.30
CA GLY A 670 -1.41 -22.04 -3.52
C GLY A 670 -0.13 -21.77 -4.30
N VAL A 671 0.84 -21.06 -3.71
CA VAL A 671 2.18 -20.87 -4.29
C VAL A 671 3.07 -22.01 -3.82
N THR A 672 3.42 -22.97 -4.68
CA THR A 672 4.32 -24.09 -4.29
C THR A 672 5.78 -23.83 -4.61
N LYS A 673 6.06 -22.91 -5.54
CA LYS A 673 7.42 -22.56 -6.00
C LYS A 673 7.66 -21.07 -5.85
N ALA A 674 8.86 -20.71 -5.42
CA ALA A 674 9.35 -19.35 -5.42
C ALA A 674 10.73 -19.30 -6.08
N ILE A 675 10.96 -18.23 -6.85
CA ILE A 675 12.24 -17.95 -7.49
C ILE A 675 12.67 -16.56 -7.05
N SER A 676 13.63 -16.51 -6.14
CA SER A 676 14.05 -15.29 -5.45
C SER A 676 15.45 -14.91 -5.85
N ALA A 677 15.64 -13.62 -6.11
CA ALA A 677 16.93 -13.04 -6.45
C ALA A 677 17.46 -12.22 -5.27
N PRO A 678 18.79 -12.07 -5.15
CA PRO A 678 19.37 -11.27 -4.08
C PRO A 678 18.91 -9.80 -4.14
N ALA A 679 18.49 -9.25 -2.99
CA ALA A 679 17.88 -7.92 -2.89
C ALA A 679 18.90 -6.77 -3.06
N TYR A 680 18.48 -5.65 -3.64
CA TYR A 680 19.22 -4.38 -3.70
C TYR A 680 18.55 -3.31 -2.83
N SER A 681 17.34 -2.89 -3.22
CA SER A 681 16.50 -1.91 -2.52
C SER A 681 15.06 -2.07 -3.02
N GLY A 682 14.09 -2.30 -2.13
CA GLY A 682 12.77 -2.78 -2.54
C GLY A 682 12.91 -4.08 -3.34
N LEU A 683 12.08 -4.28 -4.38
CA LEU A 683 12.22 -5.43 -5.29
C LEU A 683 13.22 -5.23 -6.44
N GLY A 684 14.06 -4.19 -6.36
CA GLY A 684 15.27 -4.15 -7.17
C GLY A 684 16.17 -5.33 -6.82
N THR A 685 16.62 -6.08 -7.82
CA THR A 685 17.61 -7.15 -7.64
C THR A 685 19.02 -6.56 -7.77
N HIS A 686 19.99 -6.99 -6.97
CA HIS A 686 21.38 -6.57 -7.25
C HIS A 686 22.03 -7.51 -8.27
N GLN A 687 23.32 -7.32 -8.55
CA GLN A 687 24.07 -8.18 -9.46
C GLN A 687 24.21 -9.58 -8.81
N GLY A 688 23.64 -10.63 -9.39
CA GLY A 688 23.69 -11.96 -8.76
C GLY A 688 22.88 -13.04 -9.45
N THR A 689 22.74 -14.20 -8.81
CA THR A 689 21.90 -15.31 -9.31
C THR A 689 20.70 -15.59 -8.40
N SER A 690 19.53 -15.86 -9.00
CA SER A 690 18.34 -16.28 -8.26
C SER A 690 18.33 -17.79 -8.00
N VAL A 691 17.67 -18.20 -6.92
CA VAL A 691 17.45 -19.61 -6.55
C VAL A 691 15.98 -19.96 -6.69
N GLY A 692 15.67 -21.16 -7.20
CA GLY A 692 14.32 -21.70 -7.23
C GLY A 692 14.13 -22.77 -6.16
N PHE A 693 13.14 -22.58 -5.30
CA PHE A 693 12.87 -23.44 -4.17
C PHE A 693 11.38 -23.65 -3.93
N ARG A 694 11.05 -24.68 -3.15
CA ARG A 694 9.67 -25.04 -2.83
C ARG A 694 9.24 -24.45 -1.49
N THR A 695 8.03 -23.90 -1.46
CA THR A 695 7.51 -23.15 -0.31
C THR A 695 7.07 -24.04 0.85
N SER A 696 6.87 -25.34 0.61
CA SER A 696 6.52 -26.31 1.67
C SER A 696 7.74 -26.81 2.46
N SER A 697 8.96 -26.51 2.00
CA SER A 697 10.19 -27.06 2.58
C SER A 697 10.64 -26.30 3.82
N LYS A 698 11.17 -27.01 4.82
CA LYS A 698 11.61 -26.41 6.09
C LYS A 698 13.09 -26.03 6.11
N HIS A 699 13.91 -26.72 5.32
CA HIS A 699 15.32 -26.40 5.18
C HIS A 699 15.89 -26.88 3.85
N VAL A 700 16.99 -26.27 3.42
CA VAL A 700 17.62 -26.52 2.11
C VAL A 700 18.10 -27.96 1.87
N LEU A 701 18.33 -28.74 2.94
CA LEU A 701 18.73 -30.16 2.85
C LEU A 701 17.56 -31.14 2.63
N GLU A 702 16.31 -30.67 2.66
CA GLU A 702 15.18 -31.54 2.31
C GLU A 702 15.25 -31.91 0.83
N GLU A 703 14.87 -33.14 0.50
CA GLU A 703 14.89 -33.62 -0.87
C GLU A 703 14.03 -32.70 -1.76
N SER A 704 14.62 -32.20 -2.84
CA SER A 704 13.97 -31.29 -3.81
C SER A 704 13.50 -29.94 -3.22
N ALA A 705 13.99 -29.54 -2.04
CA ALA A 705 13.69 -28.22 -1.47
C ALA A 705 14.16 -27.09 -2.37
N VAL A 706 15.37 -27.22 -2.91
CA VAL A 706 15.91 -26.39 -3.99
C VAL A 706 15.78 -27.21 -5.28
N PHE A 707 14.95 -26.73 -6.21
CA PHE A 707 14.79 -27.38 -7.51
C PHE A 707 15.72 -26.79 -8.58
N VAL A 708 16.29 -25.60 -8.32
CA VAL A 708 17.34 -25.00 -9.15
C VAL A 708 18.22 -24.05 -8.31
N ASP A 709 19.53 -24.33 -8.26
CA ASP A 709 20.49 -23.53 -7.48
C ASP A 709 20.69 -22.13 -8.07
N ASP A 710 20.78 -22.02 -9.40
CA ASP A 710 21.01 -20.77 -10.13
C ASP A 710 20.03 -20.70 -11.32
N ALA A 711 18.86 -20.08 -11.12
CA ALA A 711 17.79 -20.00 -12.13
C ALA A 711 18.03 -18.94 -13.21
N ALA A 712 18.66 -17.81 -12.85
CA ALA A 712 18.89 -16.69 -13.75
C ALA A 712 19.97 -15.76 -13.20
N VAL A 713 20.63 -15.01 -14.07
CA VAL A 713 21.54 -13.90 -13.70
C VAL A 713 20.75 -12.59 -13.70
N HIS A 714 20.84 -11.81 -12.62
CA HIS A 714 20.07 -10.60 -12.39
C HIS A 714 20.93 -9.34 -12.39
N TYR A 715 20.39 -8.25 -12.94
CA TYR A 715 20.89 -6.88 -12.76
C TYR A 715 19.72 -5.89 -12.64
N THR A 716 19.86 -4.85 -11.82
CA THR A 716 18.92 -3.71 -11.82
C THR A 716 19.49 -2.52 -12.59
N LEU A 717 18.66 -1.94 -13.46
CA LEU A 717 18.97 -0.76 -14.28
C LEU A 717 17.86 0.31 -14.20
N THR A 718 17.33 0.55 -13.00
CA THR A 718 16.38 1.63 -12.70
C THR A 718 17.11 2.90 -12.23
N THR A 719 16.44 4.05 -12.20
CA THR A 719 17.00 5.31 -11.68
C THR A 719 17.48 5.21 -10.24
N GLY A 720 16.85 4.36 -9.41
CA GLY A 720 17.28 4.10 -8.03
C GLY A 720 18.66 3.44 -7.94
N SER A 721 19.04 2.64 -8.94
CA SER A 721 20.36 1.97 -9.01
C SER A 721 21.55 2.87 -9.39
N LYS A 722 21.30 4.17 -9.60
CA LYS A 722 22.35 5.16 -9.91
C LYS A 722 23.29 5.47 -8.73
N GLU A 723 22.94 5.04 -7.51
CA GLU A 723 23.84 5.24 -6.36
C GLU A 723 25.15 4.44 -6.50
N GLY A 724 25.12 3.29 -7.20
CA GLY A 724 26.31 2.48 -7.51
C GLY A 724 26.93 2.78 -8.89
N SER A 725 26.11 3.07 -9.91
CA SER A 725 26.57 3.43 -11.26
C SER A 725 26.34 4.92 -11.52
N LYS A 726 27.40 5.70 -11.76
CA LYS A 726 27.30 7.17 -11.91
C LYS A 726 26.27 7.63 -12.99
N SER A 727 25.80 6.74 -13.87
CA SER A 727 24.66 6.94 -14.78
C SER A 727 24.14 5.62 -15.37
N ILE A 728 22.90 5.61 -15.87
CA ILE A 728 22.31 4.47 -16.63
C ILE A 728 23.14 4.16 -17.89
N SER A 729 23.66 5.17 -18.59
CA SER A 729 24.52 4.95 -19.75
C SER A 729 25.78 4.16 -19.40
N ASN A 730 26.38 4.44 -18.25
CA ASN A 730 27.53 3.70 -17.75
C ASN A 730 27.13 2.26 -17.37
N ALA A 731 26.01 2.08 -16.67
CA ALA A 731 25.52 0.76 -16.28
C ALA A 731 25.28 -0.16 -17.50
N ILE A 732 24.59 0.36 -18.53
CA ILE A 732 24.34 -0.36 -19.79
C ILE A 732 25.65 -0.64 -20.53
N GLY A 733 26.56 0.35 -20.60
CA GLY A 733 27.87 0.18 -21.25
C GLY A 733 28.72 -0.88 -20.56
N THR A 734 28.71 -0.90 -19.23
CA THR A 734 29.41 -1.87 -18.40
C THR A 734 28.84 -3.27 -18.62
N LEU A 735 27.52 -3.45 -18.56
CA LEU A 735 26.88 -4.74 -18.83
C LEU A 735 27.22 -5.26 -20.23
N ARG A 736 27.15 -4.39 -21.26
CA ARG A 736 27.55 -4.75 -22.62
C ARG A 736 28.99 -5.22 -22.69
N HIS A 737 29.92 -4.51 -22.04
CA HIS A 737 31.33 -4.87 -22.04
C HIS A 737 31.56 -6.24 -21.39
N LYS A 738 30.97 -6.45 -20.21
CA LYS A 738 31.06 -7.73 -19.48
C LYS A 738 30.52 -8.91 -20.31
N LEU A 739 29.38 -8.74 -20.99
CA LEU A 739 28.82 -9.77 -21.88
C LEU A 739 29.72 -10.07 -23.09
N LEU A 740 30.30 -9.05 -23.72
CA LEU A 740 31.22 -9.24 -24.85
C LEU A 740 32.55 -9.87 -24.43
N GLU A 741 33.03 -9.57 -23.24
CA GLU A 741 34.21 -10.22 -22.66
C GLU A 741 33.93 -11.70 -22.39
N ALA A 742 32.76 -12.03 -21.87
CA ALA A 742 32.34 -13.41 -21.62
C ALA A 742 32.27 -14.29 -22.88
N ILE A 743 32.04 -13.72 -24.08
CA ILE A 743 32.12 -14.46 -25.37
C ILE A 743 33.53 -14.96 -25.64
N ASN A 744 34.53 -14.13 -25.36
CA ASN A 744 35.92 -14.39 -25.74
C ASN A 744 36.68 -15.16 -24.66
N THR A 745 36.12 -15.23 -23.46
CA THR A 745 36.78 -15.86 -22.33
C THR A 745 36.47 -17.34 -22.33
N ASN A 746 37.49 -18.17 -22.56
CA ASN A 746 37.40 -19.60 -22.33
C ASN A 746 37.50 -19.81 -20.81
N VAL A 747 36.43 -19.49 -20.08
CA VAL A 747 36.43 -19.44 -18.61
C VAL A 747 36.54 -20.87 -18.07
N THR A 748 37.76 -21.39 -18.01
CA THR A 748 38.17 -22.36 -16.99
C THR A 748 38.51 -21.56 -15.72
N ALA A 749 37.57 -20.77 -15.21
CA ALA A 749 37.81 -20.10 -13.93
C ALA A 749 38.06 -21.19 -12.89
N ALA A 750 39.12 -21.01 -12.08
CA ALA A 750 39.34 -21.86 -10.92
C ALA A 750 38.16 -21.82 -9.93
N ASP A 751 37.33 -20.77 -10.02
CA ASP A 751 36.10 -20.58 -9.26
C ASP A 751 34.89 -20.46 -10.22
N PRO A 752 33.99 -21.47 -10.26
CA PRO A 752 32.81 -21.49 -11.12
C PRO A 752 31.68 -20.55 -10.65
N PHE A 753 31.84 -19.88 -9.49
CA PHE A 753 30.82 -19.03 -8.88
C PHE A 753 31.06 -17.53 -9.08
N THR A 754 32.04 -17.17 -9.92
CA THR A 754 32.33 -15.76 -10.25
C THR A 754 31.30 -15.16 -11.20
N GLU A 755 31.12 -13.83 -11.16
CA GLU A 755 30.29 -13.09 -12.13
C GLU A 755 30.63 -13.46 -13.58
N ALA A 756 31.93 -13.52 -13.91
CA ALA A 756 32.39 -13.86 -15.26
C ALA A 756 31.99 -15.29 -15.69
N ALA A 757 32.02 -16.26 -14.77
CA ALA A 757 31.59 -17.63 -15.05
C ALA A 757 30.08 -17.71 -15.32
N PHE A 758 29.27 -16.99 -14.55
CA PHE A 758 27.82 -16.92 -14.80
C PHE A 758 27.47 -16.18 -16.08
N LEU A 759 28.17 -15.09 -16.41
CA LEU A 759 27.98 -14.40 -17.68
C LEU A 759 28.39 -15.27 -18.87
N ALA A 760 29.41 -16.14 -18.74
CA ALA A 760 29.75 -17.12 -19.77
C ALA A 760 28.60 -18.10 -20.02
N LYS A 761 27.91 -18.57 -18.97
CA LYS A 761 26.70 -19.42 -19.10
C LYS A 761 25.55 -18.68 -19.78
N VAL A 762 25.36 -17.39 -19.50
CA VAL A 762 24.37 -16.54 -20.19
C VAL A 762 24.65 -16.46 -21.68
N VAL A 763 25.90 -16.19 -22.04
CA VAL A 763 26.36 -16.10 -23.44
C VAL A 763 26.29 -17.46 -24.17
N ALA A 764 26.49 -18.56 -23.44
CA ALA A 764 26.32 -19.92 -23.97
C ALA A 764 24.85 -20.28 -24.23
N GLY A 765 23.89 -19.52 -23.67
CA GLY A 765 22.46 -19.80 -23.73
C GLY A 765 21.98 -20.79 -22.66
N GLU A 766 22.80 -21.08 -21.66
CA GLU A 766 22.50 -22.02 -20.56
C GLU A 766 21.72 -21.36 -19.43
N LEU A 767 21.88 -20.05 -19.22
CA LEU A 767 21.15 -19.28 -18.20
C LEU A 767 20.50 -18.02 -18.81
N PRO A 768 19.27 -17.67 -18.39
CA PRO A 768 18.67 -16.41 -18.77
C PRO A 768 19.31 -15.22 -18.03
N LEU A 769 19.35 -14.08 -18.71
CA LEU A 769 19.66 -12.77 -18.13
C LEU A 769 18.35 -12.05 -17.82
N VAL A 770 18.09 -11.78 -16.55
CA VAL A 770 16.93 -11.02 -16.07
C VAL A 770 17.37 -9.61 -15.70
N ILE A 771 16.68 -8.60 -16.22
CA ILE A 771 16.98 -7.20 -15.91
C ILE A 771 15.78 -6.52 -15.27
N THR A 772 15.96 -5.96 -14.08
CA THR A 772 14.95 -5.09 -13.45
C THR A 772 15.02 -3.70 -14.07
N VAL A 773 13.98 -3.33 -14.82
CA VAL A 773 13.93 -2.06 -15.57
C VAL A 773 12.50 -1.65 -15.85
N HIS A 774 12.16 -0.36 -15.74
CA HIS A 774 10.82 0.15 -16.10
C HIS A 774 10.79 1.02 -17.36
N SER A 775 11.81 1.87 -17.56
CA SER A 775 11.84 2.89 -18.61
C SER A 775 11.96 2.29 -20.02
N ALA A 776 11.09 2.73 -20.94
CA ALA A 776 11.11 2.30 -22.34
C ALA A 776 12.46 2.59 -23.02
N ASP A 777 13.11 3.69 -22.66
CA ASP A 777 14.40 4.10 -23.24
C ASP A 777 15.53 3.16 -22.80
N THR A 778 15.50 2.72 -21.53
CA THR A 778 16.45 1.74 -21.00
C THR A 778 16.19 0.36 -21.60
N ILE A 779 14.91 -0.04 -21.75
CA ILE A 779 14.53 -1.29 -22.43
C ILE A 779 15.04 -1.30 -23.87
N ALA A 780 14.81 -0.24 -24.65
CA ALA A 780 15.30 -0.13 -26.02
C ALA A 780 16.83 -0.20 -26.11
N ALA A 781 17.54 0.38 -25.14
CA ALA A 781 19.00 0.28 -25.06
C ALA A 781 19.47 -1.15 -24.73
N LEU A 782 18.74 -1.90 -23.90
CA LEU A 782 19.00 -3.32 -23.62
C LEU A 782 18.76 -4.19 -24.85
N LEU A 783 17.72 -3.93 -25.64
CA LEU A 783 17.48 -4.63 -26.90
C LEU A 783 18.66 -4.43 -27.88
N LYS A 784 19.26 -3.23 -27.92
CA LYS A 784 20.50 -2.99 -28.69
C LYS A 784 21.70 -3.76 -28.14
N VAL A 785 21.82 -3.88 -26.81
CA VAL A 785 22.86 -4.71 -26.18
C VAL A 785 22.68 -6.17 -26.59
N LYS A 786 21.46 -6.72 -26.45
CA LYS A 786 21.13 -8.08 -26.88
C LYS A 786 21.50 -8.32 -28.33
N HIS A 787 21.05 -7.45 -29.25
CA HIS A 787 21.39 -7.57 -30.67
C HIS A 787 22.91 -7.57 -30.93
N THR A 788 23.66 -6.72 -30.23
CA THR A 788 25.12 -6.64 -30.35
C THR A 788 25.79 -7.93 -29.88
N VAL A 789 25.36 -8.46 -28.74
CA VAL A 789 25.90 -9.69 -28.14
C VAL A 789 25.55 -10.90 -29.00
N ASP A 790 24.30 -11.03 -29.44
CA ASP A 790 23.84 -12.11 -30.33
C ASP A 790 24.64 -12.12 -31.65
N SER A 791 24.88 -10.95 -32.24
CA SER A 791 25.70 -10.81 -33.45
C SER A 791 27.16 -11.24 -33.22
N ALA A 792 27.71 -10.92 -32.04
CA ALA A 792 29.07 -11.32 -31.67
C ALA A 792 29.16 -12.84 -31.41
N ILE A 793 28.16 -13.45 -30.77
CA ILE A 793 28.05 -14.91 -30.60
C ILE A 793 28.00 -15.61 -31.96
N ALA A 794 27.15 -15.14 -32.87
CA ALA A 794 27.03 -15.69 -34.22
C ALA A 794 28.37 -15.59 -35.00
N SER A 795 29.07 -14.46 -34.86
CA SER A 795 30.39 -14.26 -35.50
C SER A 795 31.46 -15.18 -34.92
N ALA A 796 31.45 -15.42 -33.60
CA ALA A 796 32.42 -16.28 -32.92
C ALA A 796 32.23 -17.78 -33.27
N ARG A 797 31.00 -18.22 -33.57
CA ARG A 797 30.69 -19.63 -33.91
C ARG A 797 31.07 -20.04 -35.35
N GLY A 798 31.36 -19.08 -36.24
CA GLY A 798 31.85 -19.31 -37.61
C GLY A 798 30.79 -19.86 -38.59
N SER A 799 30.86 -19.46 -39.86
CA SER A 799 29.91 -19.83 -40.93
C SER A 799 30.08 -21.27 -41.49
N GLY A 800 30.55 -22.23 -40.69
CA GLY A 800 31.10 -23.50 -41.18
C GLY A 800 30.88 -24.73 -40.29
N GLY A 801 29.70 -24.90 -39.69
CA GLY A 801 29.33 -26.12 -38.96
C GLY A 801 27.83 -26.38 -39.02
N GLY A 802 27.43 -27.33 -39.86
CA GLY A 802 26.04 -27.77 -39.96
C GLY A 802 25.57 -28.50 -38.70
N SER A 803 24.32 -28.22 -38.32
CA SER A 803 23.37 -29.07 -37.58
C SER A 803 23.97 -30.18 -36.70
N GLY A 804 23.95 -29.99 -35.37
CA GLY A 804 24.32 -31.09 -34.46
C GLY A 804 23.97 -30.96 -32.98
N ASN A 805 23.79 -29.77 -32.40
CA ASN A 805 23.32 -29.63 -31.01
C ASN A 805 22.51 -28.33 -30.86
N GLY A 806 21.27 -28.43 -30.37
CA GLY A 806 20.28 -27.35 -30.32
C GLY A 806 20.55 -26.25 -29.29
N GLY A 807 21.71 -25.59 -29.35
CA GLY A 807 21.99 -24.37 -28.60
C GLY A 807 21.29 -23.15 -29.21
N SER A 808 20.80 -22.22 -28.38
CA SER A 808 20.12 -21.00 -28.85
C SER A 808 21.01 -20.12 -29.75
N GLU A 809 20.39 -19.39 -30.68
CA GLU A 809 21.07 -18.45 -31.61
C GLU A 809 21.64 -17.20 -30.92
N GLY A 810 21.39 -17.02 -29.62
CA GLY A 810 21.81 -15.84 -28.84
C GLY A 810 21.41 -15.95 -27.36
N ILE A 811 21.59 -14.86 -26.61
CA ILE A 811 21.26 -14.81 -25.17
C ILE A 811 19.75 -14.83 -24.94
N SER A 812 19.31 -15.47 -23.86
CA SER A 812 17.94 -15.33 -23.36
C SER A 812 17.86 -14.12 -22.45
N LEU A 813 17.06 -13.11 -22.83
CA LEU A 813 16.85 -11.89 -22.06
C LEU A 813 15.40 -11.84 -21.58
N ALA A 814 15.21 -11.53 -20.30
CA ALA A 814 13.92 -11.27 -19.69
C ALA A 814 13.97 -9.95 -18.92
N ILE A 815 12.82 -9.28 -18.84
CA ILE A 815 12.65 -8.06 -18.07
C ILE A 815 11.72 -8.36 -16.91
N ILE A 816 12.10 -7.90 -15.71
CA ILE A 816 11.18 -7.75 -14.59
C ILE A 816 10.94 -6.26 -14.34
N GLY A 817 9.71 -5.91 -14.00
CA GLY A 817 9.24 -4.52 -13.98
C GLY A 817 8.53 -4.17 -15.27
N GLY A 818 9.09 -3.27 -16.06
CA GLY A 818 8.55 -2.96 -17.40
C GLY A 818 7.29 -2.10 -17.38
N ALA A 819 7.18 -1.13 -16.47
CA ALA A 819 6.01 -0.24 -16.43
C ALA A 819 5.77 0.50 -17.76
N GLU A 820 6.84 0.86 -18.48
CA GLU A 820 6.77 1.47 -19.81
C GLU A 820 7.03 0.48 -20.96
N SER A 821 7.04 -0.84 -20.69
CA SER A 821 7.29 -1.88 -21.71
C SER A 821 6.27 -1.85 -22.86
N HIS A 822 5.04 -1.41 -22.57
CA HIS A 822 3.98 -1.22 -23.56
C HIS A 822 4.35 -0.24 -24.69
N LEU A 823 5.32 0.66 -24.48
CA LEU A 823 5.78 1.61 -25.50
C LEU A 823 6.74 0.98 -26.52
N VAL A 824 7.29 -0.19 -26.20
CA VAL A 824 8.29 -0.93 -27.01
C VAL A 824 7.88 -2.39 -27.17
N ALA A 825 6.57 -2.66 -27.13
CA ALA A 825 6.01 -4.01 -27.12
C ALA A 825 6.31 -4.77 -28.42
N ASP A 826 6.26 -4.09 -29.58
CA ASP A 826 6.57 -4.68 -30.87
C ASP A 826 8.05 -5.10 -30.95
N GLU A 827 8.96 -4.27 -30.43
CA GLU A 827 10.38 -4.58 -30.38
C GLU A 827 10.69 -5.72 -29.40
N LEU A 828 9.99 -5.78 -28.26
CA LEU A 828 10.09 -6.89 -27.31
C LEU A 828 9.64 -8.21 -27.93
N ALA A 829 8.51 -8.20 -28.66
CA ALA A 829 8.01 -9.37 -29.37
C ALA A 829 8.98 -9.82 -30.46
N ALA A 830 9.50 -8.89 -31.27
CA ALA A 830 10.48 -9.18 -32.32
C ALA A 830 11.80 -9.74 -31.78
N ALA A 831 12.21 -9.31 -30.58
CA ALA A 831 13.42 -9.78 -29.92
C ALA A 831 13.22 -11.05 -29.06
N ASN A 832 11.99 -11.58 -28.99
CA ASN A 832 11.60 -12.70 -28.14
C ASN A 832 12.00 -12.52 -26.68
N VAL A 833 11.74 -11.33 -26.13
CA VAL A 833 12.04 -10.97 -24.73
C VAL A 833 10.78 -11.13 -23.89
N GLY A 834 10.87 -11.94 -22.82
CA GLY A 834 9.79 -12.10 -21.86
C GLY A 834 9.69 -10.92 -20.90
N VAL A 835 8.48 -10.58 -20.48
CA VAL A 835 8.22 -9.47 -19.54
C VAL A 835 7.44 -9.98 -18.34
N VAL A 836 8.00 -9.78 -17.15
CA VAL A 836 7.32 -9.99 -15.88
C VAL A 836 6.97 -8.63 -15.28
N LEU A 837 5.67 -8.30 -15.23
CA LEU A 837 5.19 -7.02 -14.73
C LEU A 837 5.21 -6.99 -13.20
N ALA A 838 5.95 -6.06 -12.62
CA ALA A 838 6.06 -5.78 -11.19
C ALA A 838 6.48 -4.30 -10.99
N PRO A 839 5.55 -3.33 -10.88
CA PRO A 839 4.11 -3.49 -10.68
C PRO A 839 3.37 -4.13 -11.86
N PHE A 840 2.33 -4.90 -11.55
CA PHE A 840 1.26 -5.24 -12.51
C PHE A 840 0.41 -4.01 -12.88
N GLN A 841 0.03 -3.19 -11.88
CA GLN A 841 -0.79 -1.97 -12.04
C GLN A 841 0.02 -0.71 -11.69
N SER A 842 0.96 -0.35 -12.58
CA SER A 842 1.79 0.85 -12.35
C SER A 842 0.96 2.13 -12.37
N TYR A 843 1.07 2.91 -11.29
CA TYR A 843 0.51 4.25 -11.16
C TYR A 843 1.59 5.32 -11.05
N ARG A 844 2.75 5.04 -11.66
CA ARG A 844 3.83 6.01 -11.91
C ARG A 844 4.57 6.48 -10.66
N THR A 845 4.78 5.58 -9.69
CA THR A 845 5.45 5.88 -8.40
C THR A 845 6.85 6.45 -8.56
N THR A 846 7.62 5.95 -9.53
CA THR A 846 8.98 6.41 -9.82
C THR A 846 9.10 7.08 -11.18
N TRP A 847 10.15 7.88 -11.38
CA TRP A 847 10.40 8.59 -12.63
C TRP A 847 10.49 7.68 -13.87
N ASP A 848 11.03 6.46 -13.70
CA ASP A 848 11.12 5.47 -14.77
C ASP A 848 9.78 4.82 -15.12
N GLN A 849 8.75 5.06 -14.30
CA GLN A 849 7.39 4.59 -14.52
C GLN A 849 6.45 5.71 -14.99
N ARG A 850 6.93 6.94 -15.22
CA ARG A 850 6.09 8.13 -15.48
C ARG A 850 5.15 8.03 -16.69
N ARG A 851 5.39 7.10 -17.62
CA ARG A 851 4.48 6.83 -18.76
C ARG A 851 3.66 5.54 -18.58
N GLY A 852 3.65 4.94 -17.40
CA GLY A 852 2.89 3.73 -17.08
C GLY A 852 1.38 3.88 -17.34
N LEU A 853 0.75 2.77 -17.71
CA LEU A 853 -0.69 2.70 -17.97
C LEU A 853 -1.45 2.39 -16.68
N VAL A 854 -2.41 3.26 -16.34
CA VAL A 854 -3.24 3.15 -15.12
C VAL A 854 -4.58 2.44 -15.37
N GLY A 855 -4.90 2.16 -16.63
CA GLY A 855 -6.13 1.49 -17.04
C GLY A 855 -7.38 2.40 -17.08
N ALA A 856 -8.53 1.75 -17.22
CA ALA A 856 -9.83 2.41 -17.30
C ALA A 856 -10.22 3.05 -15.94
N PRO A 857 -11.03 4.12 -15.95
CA PRO A 857 -11.63 4.80 -17.10
C PRO A 857 -10.70 5.78 -17.84
N LEU A 858 -9.48 6.03 -17.35
CA LEU A 858 -8.57 7.02 -17.94
C LEU A 858 -7.95 6.57 -19.28
N GLN A 859 -7.65 5.28 -19.40
CA GLN A 859 -6.89 4.74 -20.52
C GLN A 859 -7.46 3.40 -20.97
N ASN A 860 -7.36 3.14 -22.28
CA ASN A 860 -7.83 1.89 -22.86
C ASN A 860 -6.74 0.82 -22.83
N GLY A 861 -6.96 -0.20 -22.01
CA GLY A 861 -6.06 -1.33 -21.77
C GLY A 861 -4.98 -1.04 -20.72
N THR A 862 -4.38 -2.13 -20.26
CA THR A 862 -3.27 -2.21 -19.31
C THR A 862 -1.96 -2.56 -20.03
N ALA A 863 -0.85 -2.65 -19.30
CA ALA A 863 0.41 -3.12 -19.86
C ALA A 863 0.31 -4.57 -20.37
N VAL A 864 -0.42 -5.45 -19.67
CA VAL A 864 -0.67 -6.83 -20.11
C VAL A 864 -1.36 -6.84 -21.47
N ASP A 865 -2.45 -6.10 -21.62
CA ASP A 865 -3.23 -6.06 -22.87
C ASP A 865 -2.37 -5.62 -24.06
N ARG A 866 -1.52 -4.61 -23.86
CA ARG A 866 -0.64 -4.08 -24.91
C ARG A 866 0.47 -5.05 -25.31
N LEU A 867 1.10 -5.71 -24.33
CA LEU A 867 2.16 -6.69 -24.60
C LEU A 867 1.60 -7.92 -25.34
N LEU A 868 0.45 -8.44 -24.91
CA LEU A 868 -0.20 -9.57 -25.56
C LEU A 868 -0.65 -9.21 -26.98
N ALA A 869 -1.24 -8.03 -27.18
CA ALA A 869 -1.66 -7.56 -28.50
C ALA A 869 -0.49 -7.39 -29.49
N ALA A 870 0.71 -7.02 -29.00
CA ALA A 870 1.92 -6.93 -29.80
C ALA A 870 2.56 -8.31 -30.12
N GLY A 871 2.03 -9.40 -29.54
CA GLY A 871 2.55 -10.75 -29.74
C GLY A 871 3.74 -11.10 -28.85
N VAL A 872 3.93 -10.41 -27.73
CA VAL A 872 4.89 -10.83 -26.68
C VAL A 872 4.37 -12.13 -26.09
N ARG A 873 4.90 -13.27 -26.56
CA ARG A 873 4.41 -14.62 -26.22
C ARG A 873 4.58 -15.00 -24.74
N ARG A 874 5.32 -14.22 -23.96
CA ARG A 874 5.71 -14.52 -22.59
C ARG A 874 5.54 -13.29 -21.71
N VAL A 875 4.31 -13.07 -21.25
CA VAL A 875 3.96 -12.04 -20.27
C VAL A 875 3.59 -12.73 -18.96
N ALA A 876 4.12 -12.27 -17.85
CA ALA A 876 3.80 -12.77 -16.53
C ALA A 876 3.59 -11.61 -15.54
N VAL A 877 3.02 -11.93 -14.39
CA VAL A 877 2.87 -11.02 -13.25
C VAL A 877 3.81 -11.50 -12.14
N GLY A 878 4.68 -10.61 -11.70
CA GLY A 878 5.58 -10.84 -10.56
C GLY A 878 5.07 -10.13 -9.31
N LEU A 879 5.83 -10.27 -8.24
CA LEU A 879 5.60 -9.52 -7.01
C LEU A 879 6.29 -8.17 -7.13
N GLU A 880 5.61 -7.07 -6.77
CA GLU A 880 6.21 -5.74 -6.50
C GLU A 880 6.55 -5.55 -5.01
N GLU A 881 5.91 -6.32 -4.13
CA GLU A 881 6.26 -6.47 -2.72
C GLU A 881 5.91 -7.90 -2.25
N ASP A 882 6.56 -8.38 -1.19
CA ASP A 882 6.39 -9.76 -0.73
C ASP A 882 4.97 -10.06 -0.20
N TRP A 883 4.26 -9.06 0.33
CA TRP A 883 2.92 -9.25 0.88
C TRP A 883 1.89 -9.63 -0.18
N LEU A 884 2.11 -9.22 -1.45
CA LEU A 884 1.28 -9.54 -2.62
C LEU A 884 1.27 -11.02 -2.98
N VAL A 885 2.13 -11.85 -2.37
CA VAL A 885 2.21 -13.29 -2.67
C VAL A 885 0.87 -14.01 -2.52
N ARG A 886 0.02 -13.54 -1.60
CA ARG A 886 -1.33 -14.09 -1.38
C ARG A 886 -2.36 -13.63 -2.41
N ASP A 887 -2.06 -12.53 -3.11
CA ASP A 887 -2.95 -11.88 -4.07
C ASP A 887 -2.69 -12.31 -5.51
N LEU A 888 -1.70 -13.18 -5.79
CA LEU A 888 -1.37 -13.63 -7.16
C LEU A 888 -2.60 -14.10 -7.96
N GLY A 889 -3.45 -14.94 -7.35
CA GLY A 889 -4.70 -15.37 -7.98
C GLY A 889 -5.66 -14.20 -8.27
N LEU A 890 -5.75 -13.22 -7.37
CA LEU A 890 -6.57 -12.04 -7.55
C LEU A 890 -6.01 -11.10 -8.62
N LEU A 891 -4.68 -10.93 -8.71
CA LEU A 891 -4.02 -10.14 -9.77
C LEU A 891 -4.28 -10.76 -11.15
N ALA A 892 -4.21 -12.08 -11.26
CA ALA A 892 -4.64 -12.81 -12.45
C ALA A 892 -6.14 -12.58 -12.75
N GLY A 893 -6.97 -12.56 -11.71
CA GLY A 893 -8.39 -12.23 -11.83
C GLY A 893 -8.65 -10.83 -12.36
N ILE A 894 -7.87 -9.83 -11.93
CA ILE A 894 -7.95 -8.47 -12.47
C ILE A 894 -7.59 -8.46 -13.95
N ALA A 895 -6.50 -9.13 -14.34
CA ALA A 895 -6.10 -9.23 -15.76
C ALA A 895 -7.20 -9.88 -16.60
N TYR A 896 -7.81 -10.97 -16.11
CA TYR A 896 -8.92 -11.66 -16.76
C TYR A 896 -10.17 -10.77 -16.89
N ARG A 897 -10.62 -10.17 -15.80
CA ARG A 897 -11.86 -9.37 -15.76
C ARG A 897 -11.73 -8.08 -16.57
N ASN A 898 -10.56 -7.44 -16.54
CA ASN A 898 -10.35 -6.16 -17.21
C ASN A 898 -9.82 -6.27 -18.64
N GLY A 899 -9.32 -7.45 -19.05
CA GLY A 899 -8.78 -7.68 -20.39
C GLY A 899 -9.82 -7.75 -21.51
N GLY A 900 -11.12 -7.58 -21.22
CA GLY A 900 -12.19 -7.50 -22.23
C GLY A 900 -12.35 -8.78 -23.07
N GLY A 901 -11.99 -9.94 -22.50
CA GLY A 901 -12.00 -11.24 -23.17
C GLY A 901 -10.76 -11.55 -24.01
N ALA A 902 -9.70 -10.74 -23.92
CA ALA A 902 -8.43 -10.98 -24.63
C ALA A 902 -7.67 -12.22 -24.13
N ILE A 903 -7.90 -12.62 -22.87
CA ILE A 903 -7.36 -13.84 -22.28
C ILE A 903 -8.46 -14.64 -21.59
N GLY A 904 -8.37 -15.97 -21.64
CA GLY A 904 -9.22 -16.89 -20.89
C GLY A 904 -8.74 -17.09 -19.44
N GLU A 905 -9.53 -17.81 -18.63
CA GLU A 905 -9.18 -18.11 -17.22
C GLU A 905 -7.85 -18.89 -17.11
N GLY A 906 -7.62 -19.86 -17.99
CA GLY A 906 -6.37 -20.63 -17.99
C GLY A 906 -5.15 -19.76 -18.31
N GLU A 907 -5.25 -18.89 -19.32
CA GLU A 907 -4.19 -17.96 -19.67
C GLU A 907 -3.92 -16.95 -18.56
N ALA A 908 -4.96 -16.52 -17.83
CA ALA A 908 -4.81 -15.65 -16.66
C ALA A 908 -4.08 -16.37 -15.52
N LEU A 909 -4.38 -17.64 -15.24
CA LEU A 909 -3.65 -18.45 -14.26
C LEU A 909 -2.18 -18.64 -14.68
N ASP A 910 -1.93 -18.82 -15.98
CA ASP A 910 -0.57 -18.95 -16.51
C ASP A 910 0.28 -17.68 -16.31
N LEU A 911 -0.32 -16.48 -16.24
CA LEU A 911 0.38 -15.21 -15.93
C LEU A 911 1.11 -15.27 -14.58
N VAL A 912 0.55 -15.97 -13.59
CA VAL A 912 1.10 -16.09 -12.22
C VAL A 912 1.66 -17.48 -11.92
N GLY A 913 1.92 -18.26 -12.97
CA GLY A 913 2.42 -19.63 -12.88
C GLY A 913 3.34 -19.96 -14.04
N ARG A 914 2.81 -20.71 -15.03
CA ARG A 914 3.60 -21.29 -16.12
C ARG A 914 4.45 -20.28 -16.89
N ASN A 915 3.92 -19.08 -17.15
CA ASN A 915 4.64 -18.08 -17.95
C ASN A 915 5.97 -17.66 -17.31
N ILE A 916 6.05 -17.64 -15.97
CA ILE A 916 7.30 -17.35 -15.24
C ILE A 916 8.36 -18.42 -15.56
N LEU A 917 7.97 -19.69 -15.49
CA LEU A 917 8.87 -20.81 -15.77
C LEU A 917 9.28 -20.85 -17.24
N GLU A 918 8.40 -20.47 -18.17
CA GLU A 918 8.73 -20.38 -19.60
C GLU A 918 9.68 -19.21 -19.91
N ILE A 919 9.51 -18.07 -19.23
CA ILE A 919 10.43 -16.92 -19.33
C ILE A 919 11.84 -17.32 -18.90
N LEU A 920 11.95 -18.11 -17.83
CA LEU A 920 13.23 -18.56 -17.26
C LEU A 920 13.78 -19.83 -17.91
N GLY A 921 13.03 -20.48 -18.81
CA GLY A 921 13.45 -21.73 -19.47
C GLY A 921 13.35 -22.98 -18.59
N LEU A 922 12.56 -22.94 -17.52
CA LEU A 922 12.41 -23.99 -16.51
C LEU A 922 11.15 -24.87 -16.70
N ALA A 923 10.25 -24.53 -17.62
CA ALA A 923 8.96 -25.23 -17.81
C ALA A 923 9.09 -26.73 -18.15
N LYS A 924 10.16 -27.14 -18.86
CA LYS A 924 10.36 -28.57 -19.20
C LYS A 924 10.65 -29.43 -17.97
N ALA A 925 11.43 -28.91 -17.03
CA ALA A 925 11.73 -29.62 -15.78
C ALA A 925 10.45 -29.79 -14.95
N GLU A 926 9.56 -28.78 -14.96
CA GLU A 926 8.26 -28.88 -14.31
C GLU A 926 7.36 -29.97 -14.92
N ASP A 927 7.30 -30.05 -16.25
CA ASP A 927 6.48 -31.05 -16.95
C ASP A 927 6.98 -32.49 -16.65
N GLU A 928 8.26 -32.68 -16.33
CA GLU A 928 8.88 -33.96 -15.94
C GLU A 928 8.69 -34.30 -14.44
N GLU A 929 8.61 -33.31 -13.56
CA GLU A 929 8.43 -33.47 -12.10
C GLU A 929 6.98 -33.77 -11.66
N GLY A 930 6.01 -33.68 -12.58
CA GLY A 930 4.55 -33.86 -12.41
C GLY A 930 4.00 -34.31 -11.05
N GLY A 931 3.04 -33.56 -10.50
CA GLY A 931 2.30 -33.95 -9.30
C GLY A 931 1.91 -32.83 -8.33
N GLU A 932 2.25 -31.57 -8.63
CA GLU A 932 1.77 -30.42 -7.86
C GLU A 932 0.39 -29.96 -8.34
N PHE A 933 -0.45 -29.54 -7.39
CA PHE A 933 -1.80 -29.07 -7.68
C PHE A 933 -2.33 -28.23 -6.53
N VAL A 934 -3.35 -27.43 -6.81
CA VAL A 934 -4.13 -26.73 -5.79
C VAL A 934 -5.61 -26.95 -6.04
N VAL A 935 -6.33 -27.33 -4.99
CA VAL A 935 -7.80 -27.41 -4.98
C VAL A 935 -8.33 -26.19 -4.23
N PHE A 936 -9.16 -25.40 -4.91
CA PHE A 936 -9.83 -24.23 -4.36
C PHE A 936 -11.34 -24.47 -4.20
N ASP A 937 -11.93 -23.87 -3.15
CA ASP A 937 -13.36 -23.67 -3.01
C ASP A 937 -13.72 -22.28 -3.60
N GLY A 938 -14.42 -22.26 -4.72
CA GLY A 938 -14.59 -21.10 -5.59
C GLY A 938 -13.40 -20.81 -6.52
N SER A 939 -13.62 -19.92 -7.49
CA SER A 939 -12.60 -19.52 -8.46
C SER A 939 -11.43 -18.76 -7.81
N PRO A 940 -10.17 -19.20 -7.97
CA PRO A 940 -9.01 -18.49 -7.42
C PRO A 940 -8.77 -17.09 -8.02
N LEU A 941 -9.53 -16.74 -9.07
CA LEU A 941 -9.55 -15.43 -9.70
C LEU A 941 -10.53 -14.44 -9.04
N GLU A 942 -11.24 -14.86 -7.98
CA GLU A 942 -12.29 -14.09 -7.32
C GLU A 942 -12.04 -13.91 -5.82
N VAL A 943 -12.57 -12.81 -5.28
CA VAL A 943 -12.59 -12.55 -3.84
C VAL A 943 -13.37 -13.66 -3.13
N GLY A 944 -12.83 -14.14 -2.01
CA GLY A 944 -13.47 -15.16 -1.16
C GLY A 944 -13.16 -16.60 -1.54
N ALA A 945 -12.37 -16.84 -2.59
CA ALA A 945 -11.82 -18.17 -2.87
C ALA A 945 -10.89 -18.65 -1.76
N ARG A 946 -10.84 -19.97 -1.55
CA ARG A 946 -10.03 -20.60 -0.50
C ARG A 946 -9.32 -21.82 -1.01
N ALA A 947 -7.99 -21.89 -0.84
CA ALA A 947 -7.27 -23.14 -1.02
C ALA A 947 -7.73 -24.14 0.05
N ARG A 948 -8.15 -25.32 -0.38
CA ARG A 948 -8.59 -26.43 0.47
C ARG A 948 -7.57 -27.55 0.51
N ALA A 949 -6.79 -27.70 -0.56
CA ALA A 949 -5.64 -28.60 -0.58
C ALA A 949 -4.53 -28.04 -1.46
N VAL A 950 -3.28 -28.15 -1.00
CA VAL A 950 -2.08 -27.83 -1.77
C VAL A 950 -1.18 -29.05 -1.79
N GLY A 951 -1.03 -29.66 -2.98
CA GLY A 951 -0.14 -30.80 -3.20
C GLY A 951 1.23 -30.33 -3.67
N SER A 952 2.28 -30.68 -2.93
CA SER A 952 3.67 -30.28 -3.23
C SER A 952 4.42 -31.30 -4.10
N GLY A 953 3.78 -32.41 -4.50
CA GLY A 953 4.39 -33.46 -5.33
C GLY A 953 5.18 -34.53 -4.57
N PHE A 954 5.37 -34.42 -3.25
CA PHE A 954 6.16 -35.36 -2.42
C PHE A 954 5.33 -36.34 -1.60
N GLY A 955 4.12 -36.65 -2.05
CA GLY A 955 3.25 -37.62 -1.39
C GLY A 955 2.60 -37.13 -0.09
N LYS A 956 2.63 -35.81 0.16
CA LYS A 956 1.87 -35.13 1.21
C LYS A 956 1.05 -33.99 0.62
N VAL A 957 -0.12 -33.76 1.19
CA VAL A 957 -1.01 -32.65 0.83
C VAL A 957 -1.31 -31.84 2.08
N ALA A 958 -1.07 -30.53 2.00
CA ALA A 958 -1.52 -29.59 3.01
C ALA A 958 -3.03 -29.39 2.84
N PHE A 959 -3.82 -29.90 3.78
CA PHE A 959 -5.28 -29.83 3.75
C PHE A 959 -5.81 -28.79 4.73
N PHE A 960 -6.67 -27.89 4.25
CA PHE A 960 -7.29 -26.81 5.03
C PHE A 960 -8.75 -27.16 5.28
N GLU A 961 -9.11 -27.40 6.55
CA GLU A 961 -10.42 -27.95 6.93
C GLU A 961 -11.60 -26.99 6.79
#